data_AF-A0A9P7RNF7-F1
#
_entry.id   AF-A0A9P7RNF7-F1
#
_cell.length_a   1.000
_cell.length_b   1.000
_cell.length_c   1.000
_cell.angle_alpha   90.00
_cell.angle_beta   90.00
_cell.angle_gamma   90.00
#
_symmetry.space_group_name_H-M   'P 1'
#
loop_
_entity.id
_entity.type
_entity.pdbx_description
1 polymer ?
#
loop_
_entity_poly.entity_id
_entity_poly.type
_entity_poly.pdbx_seq_one_letter_code
_entity_poly.pdbx_strand_id
1 'polypeptide(L)'
;MSEKGLDYRGICENVHERRLQQLQSLASSTFQPVTPAEHQILSYSVSEIIAKCCQGTITRASIRQSYMKKVVDAQKEFNCVSEVLDLDKEPHNSDEKIYARPLEGVPVTLKDTIDVAGHCTTIGFARNANMPVHSHSPLVRLLLDAGCIILAKSTVPTALFSISTSSPLFSGPTLNPHNPLYGVGASTGGGAALVASRATLVEMGSDVAGSIRLPSHFAGLYGLKGSVGRWPSERNRSSMEGVECLKTSGGPLTRSMADLLHVWRAVIEMKPWEYESACLPMAWNEDDVQRVSQSAQNDDPTKKLKWGVIWTDGVLPPSPACRRALAMTIDALRDQGHDVVDVTPHTPSIPELLTVGYQLAFGDGCSQILSQLHSDGTEPLNQPLQAIVDMVRMPSWKRWLLGTLVRCLAFFGVGVPKELQTKLRVDPTPEGWLTRILDALFPLRRAGYDFYKDQLGLLSVMKARDMYSERALVHCRNQFRREWHERIWKEQGVDFLLTPAAPFPALREESGGPGDRKWPLGADSELQPEESRGWLSRLFGRLWGKRQKKQVVASGDPERAGLVSAGYLFLFNLLDYTAGVVPITTVDRDLDALVPPHPQRRVHEVEPQGKIYQTRLPGSIYERYGDGRVPLPEEGYPRHEPPSPVPSNSSTLFDPIDRIYDKLHSHSLEQEVEREIRRSPSAEPSYPYYASNATSFTAFSVYDSIGMHGLPVGIQVVGRQLEEERVLGAMSVVDNAIKTMGWCIN
;
A
#
# COMPACT_ATOMS: atom_id res chain seq x y z
N MET A 1 25.19 -12.27 -29.45
CA MET A 1 26.03 -13.20 -28.67
C MET A 1 25.09 -14.10 -27.87
N SER A 2 25.23 -15.43 -27.92
CA SER A 2 24.38 -16.32 -27.12
C SER A 2 24.91 -16.38 -25.68
N GLU A 3 24.24 -15.69 -24.76
CA GLU A 3 24.64 -15.46 -23.36
C GLU A 3 24.40 -16.66 -22.43
N LYS A 4 24.64 -17.88 -22.89
CA LYS A 4 24.84 -18.99 -21.95
C LYS A 4 26.19 -18.76 -21.26
N GLY A 5 26.22 -17.93 -20.21
CA GLY A 5 27.43 -17.73 -19.38
C GLY A 5 27.72 -16.33 -18.85
N LEU A 6 26.85 -15.32 -19.03
CA LEU A 6 27.04 -14.05 -18.33
C LEU A 6 26.60 -14.17 -16.87
N ASP A 7 27.36 -13.54 -15.98
CA ASP A 7 26.95 -13.34 -14.59
C ASP A 7 25.89 -12.23 -14.49
N TYR A 8 25.24 -12.12 -13.33
CA TYR A 8 24.19 -11.12 -13.09
C TYR A 8 24.64 -9.69 -13.43
N ARG A 9 25.90 -9.36 -13.14
CA ARG A 9 26.45 -8.02 -13.35
C ARG A 9 26.57 -7.70 -14.84
N GLY A 10 27.09 -8.64 -15.64
CA GLY A 10 27.15 -8.48 -17.10
C GLY A 10 25.77 -8.29 -17.73
N ILE A 11 24.73 -8.98 -17.21
CA ILE A 11 23.35 -8.76 -17.67
C ILE A 11 22.88 -7.33 -17.34
N CYS A 12 23.14 -6.84 -16.13
CA CYS A 12 22.78 -5.47 -15.75
C CYS A 12 23.50 -4.44 -16.63
N GLU A 13 24.80 -4.60 -16.86
CA GLU A 13 25.59 -3.73 -17.73
C GLU A 13 25.00 -3.70 -19.15
N ASN A 14 24.66 -4.86 -19.73
CA ASN A 14 24.01 -4.95 -21.04
C ASN A 14 22.64 -4.23 -21.08
N VAL A 15 21.84 -4.34 -20.01
CA VAL A 15 20.55 -3.62 -19.91
C VAL A 15 20.77 -2.12 -19.81
N HIS A 16 21.74 -1.67 -19.02
CA HIS A 16 22.04 -0.24 -18.86
C HIS A 16 22.54 0.35 -20.18
N GLU A 17 23.42 -0.35 -20.89
CA GLU A 17 23.89 0.03 -22.21
C GLU A 17 22.74 0.07 -23.23
N ARG A 18 21.86 -0.94 -23.26
CA ARG A 18 20.69 -0.95 -24.15
C ARG A 18 19.77 0.24 -23.89
N ARG A 19 19.46 0.52 -22.62
CA ARG A 19 18.64 1.67 -22.23
C ARG A 19 19.26 2.98 -22.69
N LEU A 20 20.58 3.12 -22.52
CA LEU A 20 21.31 4.30 -22.98
C LEU A 20 21.30 4.42 -24.51
N GLN A 21 21.54 3.33 -25.23
CA GLN A 21 21.52 3.30 -26.70
C GLN A 21 20.13 3.63 -27.24
N GLN A 22 19.06 3.10 -26.64
CA GLN A 22 17.68 3.44 -27.01
C GLN A 22 17.42 4.94 -26.88
N LEU A 23 17.81 5.54 -25.76
CA LEU A 23 17.69 6.99 -25.55
C LEU A 23 18.53 7.76 -26.58
N GLN A 24 19.79 7.37 -26.80
CA GLN A 24 20.69 8.03 -27.77
C GLN A 24 20.21 7.90 -29.21
N SER A 25 19.45 6.85 -29.54
CA SER A 25 18.87 6.64 -30.87
C SER A 25 17.71 7.59 -31.19
N LEU A 26 17.16 8.28 -30.18
CA LEU A 26 16.08 9.23 -30.37
C LEU A 26 16.54 10.42 -31.21
N ALA A 27 15.60 11.02 -31.94
CA ALA A 27 15.89 12.18 -32.78
C ALA A 27 16.54 13.30 -31.95
N SER A 28 17.53 14.01 -32.51
CA SER A 28 18.25 15.10 -31.83
C SER A 28 17.31 16.20 -31.33
N SER A 29 16.16 16.40 -31.97
CA SER A 29 15.10 17.32 -31.55
C SER A 29 14.51 16.97 -30.17
N THR A 30 14.58 15.71 -29.73
CA THR A 30 14.10 15.23 -28.42
C THR A 30 14.95 15.73 -27.26
N PHE A 31 16.20 16.13 -27.52
CA PHE A 31 17.11 16.66 -26.50
C PHE A 31 17.11 18.19 -26.44
N GLN A 32 16.33 18.84 -27.32
CA GLN A 32 16.18 20.28 -27.30
C GLN A 32 15.15 20.71 -26.24
N PRO A 33 15.26 21.92 -25.68
CA PRO A 33 14.27 22.46 -24.75
C PRO A 33 12.84 22.40 -25.31
N VAL A 34 11.87 22.30 -24.40
CA VAL A 34 10.46 22.35 -24.74
C VAL A 34 10.13 23.75 -25.26
N THR A 35 9.54 23.82 -26.44
CA THR A 35 9.10 25.07 -27.09
C THR A 35 7.76 25.54 -26.51
N PRO A 36 7.37 26.82 -26.69
CA PRO A 36 6.08 27.31 -26.21
C PRO A 36 4.87 26.52 -26.75
N ALA A 37 4.92 26.07 -28.01
CA ALA A 37 3.86 25.24 -28.59
C ALA A 37 3.79 23.86 -27.95
N GLU A 38 4.93 23.23 -27.66
CA GLU A 38 5.00 21.95 -26.96
C GLU A 38 4.54 22.09 -25.49
N HIS A 39 4.85 23.21 -24.83
CA HIS A 39 4.31 23.53 -23.49
C HIS A 39 2.77 23.58 -23.50
N GLN A 40 2.18 24.12 -24.57
CA GLN A 40 0.73 24.13 -24.72
C GLN A 40 0.18 22.70 -24.85
N ILE A 41 0.83 21.84 -25.66
CA ILE A 41 0.44 20.42 -25.80
C ILE A 41 0.50 19.68 -24.46
N LEU A 42 1.58 19.89 -23.69
CA LEU A 42 1.78 19.25 -22.38
C LEU A 42 0.81 19.75 -21.29
N SER A 43 0.10 20.85 -21.53
CA SER A 43 -0.90 21.41 -20.61
C SER A 43 -2.29 20.81 -20.77
N TYR A 44 -2.58 20.19 -21.91
CA TYR A 44 -3.89 19.65 -22.23
C TYR A 44 -4.23 18.40 -21.40
N SER A 45 -5.50 18.30 -21.02
CA SER A 45 -6.14 17.08 -20.50
C SER A 45 -6.29 16.01 -21.59
N VAL A 46 -6.65 14.79 -21.19
CA VAL A 46 -6.94 13.68 -22.12
C VAL A 46 -8.01 14.09 -23.14
N SER A 47 -9.11 14.69 -22.65
CA SER A 47 -10.22 15.10 -23.51
C SER A 47 -9.82 16.19 -24.52
N GLU A 48 -8.97 17.13 -24.12
CA GLU A 48 -8.47 18.19 -25.00
C GLU A 48 -7.50 17.67 -26.06
N ILE A 49 -6.61 16.72 -25.69
CA ILE A 49 -5.73 16.04 -26.66
C ILE A 49 -6.56 15.35 -27.73
N ILE A 50 -7.56 14.55 -27.34
CA ILE A 50 -8.43 13.84 -28.26
C ILE A 50 -9.14 14.83 -29.18
N ALA A 51 -9.82 15.82 -28.62
CA ALA A 51 -10.58 16.82 -29.40
C ALA A 51 -9.69 17.54 -30.42
N LYS A 52 -8.51 18.02 -30.01
CA LYS A 52 -7.59 18.76 -30.88
C LYS A 52 -6.90 17.87 -31.91
N CYS A 53 -6.63 16.61 -31.58
CA CYS A 53 -6.07 15.64 -32.51
C CYS A 53 -7.11 15.25 -33.57
N CYS A 54 -8.36 14.99 -33.18
CA CYS A 54 -9.47 14.74 -34.11
C CYS A 54 -9.78 15.93 -35.02
N GLN A 55 -9.60 17.16 -34.53
CA GLN A 55 -9.74 18.39 -35.33
C GLN A 55 -8.53 18.66 -36.25
N GLY A 56 -7.43 17.91 -36.11
CA GLY A 56 -6.18 18.15 -36.85
C GLY A 56 -5.41 19.40 -36.43
N THR A 57 -5.75 20.02 -35.29
CA THR A 57 -5.04 21.21 -34.77
C THR A 57 -3.66 20.84 -34.19
N ILE A 58 -3.55 19.64 -33.63
CA ILE A 58 -2.28 19.02 -33.21
C ILE A 58 -2.17 17.65 -33.87
N THR A 59 -0.95 17.20 -34.12
CA THR A 59 -0.70 15.91 -34.78
C THR A 59 -0.14 14.90 -33.80
N ARG A 60 -0.37 13.59 -34.03
CA ARG A 60 0.24 12.50 -33.26
C ARG A 60 1.77 12.65 -33.14
N ALA A 61 2.42 13.03 -34.24
CA ALA A 61 3.87 13.27 -34.26
C ALA A 61 4.28 14.42 -33.33
N SER A 62 3.55 15.54 -33.34
CA SER A 62 3.82 16.67 -32.42
C SER A 62 3.58 16.30 -30.95
N ILE A 63 2.54 15.49 -30.68
CA ILE A 63 2.26 14.99 -29.33
C ILE A 63 3.39 14.08 -28.86
N ARG A 64 3.71 13.04 -29.65
CA ARG A 64 4.80 12.11 -29.35
C ARG A 64 6.11 12.84 -29.09
N GLN A 65 6.48 13.77 -29.96
CA GLN A 65 7.70 14.56 -29.81
C GLN A 65 7.71 15.35 -28.50
N SER A 66 6.60 16.05 -28.19
CA SER A 66 6.47 16.84 -26.96
C SER A 66 6.63 15.98 -25.70
N TYR A 67 5.96 14.83 -25.66
CA TYR A 67 6.01 13.93 -24.50
C TYR A 67 7.33 13.17 -24.42
N MET A 68 7.94 12.78 -25.55
CA MET A 68 9.23 12.08 -25.52
C MET A 68 10.36 12.94 -24.95
N LYS A 69 10.32 14.28 -25.17
CA LYS A 69 11.22 15.22 -24.47
C LYS A 69 11.08 15.08 -22.95
N LYS A 70 9.84 15.07 -22.46
CA LYS A 70 9.54 14.91 -21.02
C LYS A 70 9.90 13.52 -20.50
N VAL A 71 9.76 12.46 -21.29
CA VAL A 71 10.20 11.10 -20.94
C VAL A 71 11.72 11.05 -20.73
N VAL A 72 12.50 11.69 -21.61
CA VAL A 72 13.96 11.78 -21.48
C VAL A 72 14.35 12.57 -20.23
N ASP A 73 13.71 13.72 -19.98
CA ASP A 73 13.92 14.51 -18.76
C ASP A 73 13.63 13.69 -17.50
N ALA A 74 12.45 13.07 -17.45
CA ALA A 74 12.02 12.27 -16.31
C ALA A 74 12.93 11.06 -16.08
N GLN A 75 13.39 10.41 -17.15
CA GLN A 75 14.35 9.31 -17.02
C GLN A 75 15.68 9.79 -16.43
N LYS A 76 16.18 10.95 -16.85
CA LYS A 76 17.43 11.53 -16.33
C LYS A 76 17.31 11.90 -14.86
N GLU A 77 16.17 12.44 -14.45
CA GLU A 77 15.98 12.96 -13.10
C GLU A 77 15.56 11.87 -12.10
N PHE A 78 14.70 10.94 -12.54
CA PHE A 78 13.99 10.01 -11.65
C PHE A 78 14.25 8.53 -11.93
N ASN A 79 14.95 8.17 -13.01
CA ASN A 79 15.22 6.78 -13.38
C ASN A 79 13.94 5.91 -13.42
N CYS A 80 12.97 6.30 -14.23
CA CYS A 80 11.61 5.77 -14.25
C CYS A 80 11.23 4.97 -15.51
N VAL A 81 12.09 4.95 -16.54
CA VAL A 81 11.89 4.28 -17.83
C VAL A 81 12.73 3.02 -17.91
N SER A 82 12.10 1.87 -18.11
CA SER A 82 12.80 0.60 -18.36
C SER A 82 13.17 0.43 -19.83
N GLU A 83 12.30 0.87 -20.76
CA GLU A 83 12.49 0.72 -22.20
C GLU A 83 11.68 1.76 -22.97
N VAL A 84 12.22 2.35 -24.03
CA VAL A 84 11.49 3.29 -24.91
C VAL A 84 10.82 2.51 -26.05
N LEU A 85 9.57 2.86 -26.38
CA LEU A 85 8.74 2.15 -27.35
C LEU A 85 8.42 3.05 -28.57
N ASP A 86 8.38 2.46 -29.76
CA ASP A 86 8.05 3.15 -31.01
C ASP A 86 7.02 2.34 -31.83
N LEU A 87 5.81 2.23 -31.29
CA LEU A 87 4.73 1.43 -31.87
C LEU A 87 3.88 2.19 -32.91
N ASP A 88 4.13 3.50 -33.11
CA ASP A 88 3.39 4.31 -34.11
C ASP A 88 3.66 3.89 -35.57
N LYS A 89 4.65 3.03 -35.79
CA LYS A 89 4.99 2.46 -37.10
C LYS A 89 4.17 1.22 -37.46
N GLU A 90 3.43 0.64 -36.50
CA GLU A 90 2.64 -0.55 -36.78
C GLU A 90 1.45 -0.19 -37.69
N PRO A 91 1.11 -1.04 -38.68
CA PRO A 91 -0.03 -0.81 -39.54
C PRO A 91 -1.30 -0.78 -38.69
N HIS A 92 -1.86 0.40 -38.50
CA HIS A 92 -3.21 0.54 -38.01
C HIS A 92 -4.15 -0.05 -39.05
N ASN A 93 -5.15 -0.81 -38.62
CA ASN A 93 -6.16 -1.34 -39.53
C ASN A 93 -7.03 -0.16 -39.99
N SER A 94 -6.51 0.64 -40.93
CA SER A 94 -7.10 1.89 -41.43
C SER A 94 -8.34 1.65 -42.29
N ASP A 95 -8.58 0.40 -42.66
CA ASP A 95 -9.52 0.04 -43.72
C ASP A 95 -10.90 -0.40 -43.19
N GLU A 96 -11.09 -0.46 -41.87
CA GLU A 96 -12.41 -0.68 -41.27
C GLU A 96 -12.83 0.49 -40.38
N LYS A 97 -13.51 1.44 -41.01
CA LYS A 97 -14.38 2.47 -40.44
C LYS A 97 -13.70 3.53 -39.55
N ILE A 98 -13.83 4.76 -40.05
CA ILE A 98 -13.79 6.04 -39.35
C ILE A 98 -14.84 6.05 -38.22
N TYR A 99 -14.62 5.27 -37.17
CA TYR A 99 -15.15 5.59 -35.85
C TYR A 99 -14.08 6.41 -35.14
N ALA A 100 -14.48 7.47 -34.45
CA ALA A 100 -13.57 8.27 -33.64
C ALA A 100 -12.89 7.34 -32.62
N ARG A 101 -11.58 7.12 -32.78
CA ARG A 101 -10.79 6.33 -31.81
C ARG A 101 -10.89 7.01 -30.45
N PRO A 102 -11.38 6.34 -29.39
CA PRO A 102 -11.81 7.02 -28.17
C PRO A 102 -10.66 7.62 -27.35
N LEU A 103 -9.41 7.21 -27.60
CA LEU A 103 -8.21 7.74 -26.96
C LEU A 103 -7.20 8.24 -28.00
N GLU A 104 -7.69 8.82 -29.10
CA GLU A 104 -6.87 9.37 -30.18
C GLU A 104 -5.77 10.30 -29.66
N GLY A 105 -4.52 9.94 -29.95
CA GLY A 105 -3.34 10.76 -29.65
C GLY A 105 -2.97 10.79 -28.16
N VAL A 106 -3.68 10.09 -27.29
CA VAL A 106 -3.40 10.08 -25.85
C VAL A 106 -2.06 9.38 -25.59
N PRO A 107 -1.06 10.04 -24.98
CA PRO A 107 0.21 9.42 -24.61
C PRO A 107 0.04 8.50 -23.41
N VAL A 108 0.53 7.26 -23.56
CA VAL A 108 0.43 6.19 -22.56
C VAL A 108 1.80 5.57 -22.32
N THR A 109 2.08 5.21 -21.07
CA THR A 109 3.21 4.36 -20.68
C THR A 109 2.69 3.08 -20.01
N LEU A 110 3.52 2.04 -20.05
CA LEU A 110 3.14 0.71 -19.62
C LEU A 110 4.07 0.21 -18.53
N LYS A 111 3.53 -0.34 -17.45
CA LYS A 111 4.35 -0.99 -16.44
C LYS A 111 5.16 -2.13 -17.06
N ASP A 112 6.40 -2.37 -16.59
CA ASP A 112 7.22 -3.53 -16.99
C ASP A 112 6.71 -4.88 -16.43
N THR A 113 5.40 -5.09 -16.55
CA THR A 113 4.67 -6.34 -16.43
C THR A 113 3.92 -6.65 -17.73
N ILE A 114 3.63 -5.63 -18.55
CA ILE A 114 2.78 -5.74 -19.73
C ILE A 114 3.65 -6.17 -20.93
N ASP A 115 3.26 -7.27 -21.56
CA ASP A 115 3.94 -7.77 -22.76
C ASP A 115 3.69 -6.87 -23.97
N VAL A 116 4.79 -6.49 -24.63
CA VAL A 116 4.84 -5.72 -25.88
C VAL A 116 5.72 -6.47 -26.86
N ALA A 117 5.20 -6.82 -28.03
CA ALA A 117 5.93 -7.61 -29.02
C ALA A 117 7.28 -6.96 -29.37
N GLY A 118 8.34 -7.77 -29.41
CA GLY A 118 9.71 -7.33 -29.69
C GLY A 118 10.47 -6.75 -28.50
N HIS A 119 9.79 -6.53 -27.37
CA HIS A 119 10.37 -5.94 -26.16
C HIS A 119 10.41 -6.92 -25.00
N CYS A 120 11.32 -6.69 -24.05
CA CYS A 120 11.44 -7.56 -22.88
C CYS A 120 10.40 -7.18 -21.81
N THR A 121 9.92 -8.18 -21.07
CA THR A 121 9.12 -7.96 -19.85
C THR A 121 9.90 -8.54 -18.68
N THR A 122 10.62 -7.67 -17.96
CA THR A 122 11.65 -8.15 -17.05
C THR A 122 11.12 -8.48 -15.67
N ILE A 123 10.10 -7.74 -15.21
CA ILE A 123 9.61 -7.71 -13.82
C ILE A 123 10.74 -7.51 -12.79
N GLY A 124 11.82 -6.84 -13.21
CA GLY A 124 13.02 -6.59 -12.44
C GLY A 124 13.96 -7.79 -12.26
N PHE A 125 13.72 -8.93 -12.92
CA PHE A 125 14.62 -10.09 -12.89
C PHE A 125 15.60 -10.09 -14.07
N ALA A 126 16.89 -10.32 -13.77
CA ALA A 126 17.93 -10.42 -14.79
C ALA A 126 17.66 -11.54 -15.81
N ARG A 127 17.11 -12.68 -15.39
CA ARG A 127 16.80 -13.80 -16.31
C ARG A 127 15.84 -13.44 -17.44
N ASN A 128 15.04 -12.38 -17.27
CA ASN A 128 14.03 -11.95 -18.21
C ASN A 128 14.50 -10.81 -19.12
N ALA A 129 15.70 -10.25 -18.88
CA ALA A 129 16.16 -9.01 -19.48
C ALA A 129 16.52 -9.10 -20.98
N ASN A 130 16.69 -10.32 -21.50
CA ASN A 130 17.09 -10.60 -22.88
C ASN A 130 16.11 -11.56 -23.57
N MET A 131 14.87 -11.55 -23.12
CA MET A 131 13.81 -12.45 -23.58
C MET A 131 12.64 -11.62 -24.14
N PRO A 132 12.79 -11.03 -25.35
CA PRO A 132 11.72 -10.27 -25.97
C PRO A 132 10.52 -11.17 -26.25
N VAL A 133 9.33 -10.65 -25.99
CA VAL A 133 8.09 -11.41 -26.20
C VAL A 133 7.63 -11.31 -27.65
N HIS A 134 6.94 -12.34 -28.13
CA HIS A 134 6.54 -12.45 -29.54
C HIS A 134 5.21 -11.78 -29.88
N SER A 135 4.41 -11.42 -28.88
CA SER A 135 3.06 -10.92 -29.09
C SER A 135 2.72 -9.87 -28.05
N HIS A 136 1.96 -8.86 -28.50
CA HIS A 136 1.34 -7.87 -27.62
C HIS A 136 0.37 -8.54 -26.66
N SER A 137 0.25 -7.99 -25.45
CA SER A 137 -0.88 -8.28 -24.57
C SER A 137 -2.20 -7.78 -25.19
N PRO A 138 -3.36 -8.37 -24.82
CA PRO A 138 -4.66 -7.85 -25.23
C PRO A 138 -4.86 -6.37 -24.87
N LEU A 139 -4.32 -5.94 -23.72
CA LEU A 139 -4.34 -4.53 -23.31
C LEU A 139 -3.60 -3.63 -24.29
N VAL A 140 -2.39 -4.01 -24.72
CA VAL A 140 -1.62 -3.23 -25.70
C VAL A 140 -2.37 -3.15 -27.03
N ARG A 141 -2.98 -4.25 -27.48
CA ARG A 141 -3.76 -4.23 -28.71
C ARG A 141 -4.97 -3.30 -28.60
N LEU A 142 -5.71 -3.38 -27.49
CA LEU A 142 -6.83 -2.49 -27.21
C LEU A 142 -6.41 -1.02 -27.23
N LEU A 143 -5.27 -0.68 -26.63
CA LEU A 143 -4.78 0.71 -26.59
C LEU A 143 -4.35 1.24 -27.96
N LEU A 144 -3.73 0.39 -28.78
CA LEU A 144 -3.39 0.74 -30.16
C LEU A 144 -4.65 0.98 -31.00
N ASP A 145 -5.66 0.12 -30.86
CA ASP A 145 -6.97 0.26 -31.53
C ASP A 145 -7.74 1.50 -31.04
N ALA A 146 -7.65 1.80 -29.73
CA ALA A 146 -8.21 3.00 -29.14
C ALA A 146 -7.49 4.30 -29.57
N GLY A 147 -6.37 4.20 -30.28
CA GLY A 147 -5.64 5.33 -30.84
C GLY A 147 -4.60 5.96 -29.91
N CYS A 148 -4.17 5.27 -28.85
CA CYS A 148 -3.11 5.77 -27.97
C CYS A 148 -1.75 5.89 -28.68
N ILE A 149 -0.87 6.70 -28.11
CA ILE A 149 0.56 6.77 -28.44
C ILE A 149 1.33 6.13 -27.28
N ILE A 150 1.83 4.91 -27.47
CA ILE A 150 2.56 4.18 -26.43
C ILE A 150 4.04 4.61 -26.47
N LEU A 151 4.50 5.25 -25.40
CA LEU A 151 5.81 5.92 -25.37
C LEU A 151 6.94 5.05 -24.83
N ALA A 152 6.68 4.32 -23.75
CA ALA A 152 7.72 3.64 -22.99
C ALA A 152 7.14 2.58 -22.04
N LYS A 153 8.00 1.65 -21.62
CA LYS A 153 7.79 0.84 -20.42
C LYS A 153 8.41 1.51 -19.19
N SER A 154 7.77 1.37 -18.03
CA SER A 154 8.22 1.97 -16.78
C SER A 154 8.95 0.97 -15.89
N THR A 155 9.92 1.45 -15.09
CA THR A 155 10.64 0.64 -14.09
C THR A 155 9.73 0.06 -13.01
N VAL A 156 10.15 -1.09 -12.49
CA VAL A 156 9.47 -1.84 -11.43
C VAL A 156 10.52 -2.36 -10.43
N PRO A 157 10.15 -2.65 -9.16
CA PRO A 157 11.05 -3.32 -8.25
C PRO A 157 11.26 -4.78 -8.67
N THR A 158 12.39 -5.36 -8.26
CA THR A 158 12.66 -6.79 -8.45
C THR A 158 11.53 -7.65 -7.90
N ALA A 159 11.08 -8.62 -8.69
CA ALA A 159 9.96 -9.51 -8.38
C ALA A 159 8.59 -8.81 -8.19
N LEU A 160 8.48 -7.51 -8.47
CA LEU A 160 7.30 -6.68 -8.16
C LEU A 160 6.97 -6.63 -6.66
N PHE A 161 7.87 -7.11 -5.79
CA PHE A 161 7.60 -7.39 -4.39
C PHE A 161 8.35 -6.39 -3.51
N SER A 162 7.76 -5.19 -3.39
CA SER A 162 8.32 -4.08 -2.64
C SER A 162 7.27 -3.00 -2.42
N ILE A 163 7.54 -2.09 -1.48
CA ILE A 163 6.84 -0.81 -1.33
C ILE A 163 7.61 0.37 -1.96
N SER A 164 8.87 0.15 -2.34
CA SER A 164 9.73 1.07 -3.11
C SER A 164 10.06 0.47 -4.48
N THR A 165 10.06 1.30 -5.53
CA THR A 165 10.51 0.88 -6.86
C THR A 165 12.03 1.04 -6.97
N SER A 166 12.74 -0.06 -6.72
CA SER A 166 14.19 -0.13 -6.89
C SER A 166 14.60 -1.48 -7.45
N SER A 167 15.46 -1.46 -8.46
CA SER A 167 16.05 -2.66 -9.03
C SER A 167 17.45 -2.35 -9.59
N PRO A 168 18.49 -3.13 -9.24
CA PRO A 168 19.81 -2.93 -9.83
C PRO A 168 19.82 -3.18 -11.35
N LEU A 169 18.87 -3.99 -11.86
CA LEU A 169 18.66 -4.18 -13.30
C LEU A 169 18.40 -2.86 -14.02
N PHE A 170 17.75 -1.91 -13.35
CA PHE A 170 17.45 -0.58 -13.86
C PHE A 170 18.36 0.52 -13.30
N SER A 171 19.56 0.17 -12.83
CA SER A 171 20.56 1.11 -12.30
C SER A 171 20.17 1.75 -10.96
N GLY A 172 19.24 1.14 -10.20
CA GLY A 172 18.90 1.54 -8.83
C GLY A 172 17.45 2.00 -8.65
N PRO A 173 17.19 2.90 -7.66
CA PRO A 173 15.84 3.33 -7.32
C PRO A 173 15.24 4.27 -8.37
N THR A 174 13.92 4.24 -8.47
CA THR A 174 13.11 5.28 -9.09
C THR A 174 12.75 6.31 -8.04
N LEU A 175 13.07 7.57 -8.31
CA LEU A 175 12.93 8.67 -7.35
C LEU A 175 11.56 9.35 -7.45
N ASN A 176 11.07 9.89 -6.33
CA ASN A 176 9.79 10.60 -6.31
C ASN A 176 9.94 12.04 -6.86
N PRO A 177 9.13 12.46 -7.85
CA PRO A 177 9.17 13.82 -8.40
C PRO A 177 8.88 14.94 -7.40
N HIS A 178 8.18 14.66 -6.29
CA HIS A 178 7.93 15.64 -5.23
C HIS A 178 9.17 15.86 -4.36
N ASN A 179 9.94 14.80 -4.11
CA ASN A 179 11.17 14.86 -3.34
C ASN A 179 12.05 13.63 -3.63
N PRO A 180 13.21 13.78 -4.32
CA PRO A 180 14.07 12.66 -4.69
C PRO A 180 14.71 11.89 -3.51
N LEU A 181 14.56 12.35 -2.27
CA LEU A 181 14.97 11.60 -1.07
C LEU A 181 13.95 10.53 -0.66
N TYR A 182 12.76 10.54 -1.26
CA TYR A 182 11.65 9.63 -0.93
C TYR A 182 11.29 8.75 -2.12
N GLY A 183 10.72 7.59 -1.81
CA GLY A 183 10.27 6.62 -2.79
C GLY A 183 8.99 7.06 -3.46
N VAL A 184 8.76 6.61 -4.68
CA VAL A 184 7.53 6.91 -5.44
C VAL A 184 6.42 5.86 -5.23
N GLY A 185 6.67 4.87 -4.37
CA GLY A 185 5.78 3.73 -4.15
C GLY A 185 6.01 2.63 -5.18
N ALA A 186 5.39 1.48 -4.96
CA ALA A 186 5.56 0.29 -5.78
C ALA A 186 4.27 -0.52 -5.93
N SER A 187 4.18 -1.46 -6.88
CA SER A 187 5.19 -1.77 -7.90
C SER A 187 5.06 -0.97 -9.20
N THR A 188 4.04 -0.13 -9.35
CA THR A 188 3.88 0.79 -10.51
C THR A 188 4.58 2.14 -10.28
N GLY A 189 5.78 2.12 -9.69
CA GLY A 189 6.49 3.34 -9.31
C GLY A 189 7.10 4.12 -10.46
N GLY A 190 7.71 3.45 -11.46
CA GLY A 190 8.22 4.10 -12.68
C GLY A 190 7.14 4.92 -13.37
N GLY A 191 5.99 4.30 -13.57
CA GLY A 191 4.82 4.93 -14.17
C GLY A 191 4.27 6.08 -13.34
N ALA A 192 4.18 5.94 -12.01
CA ALA A 192 3.77 7.04 -11.13
C ALA A 192 4.74 8.24 -11.22
N ALA A 193 6.05 8.00 -11.29
CA ALA A 193 7.02 9.08 -11.52
C ALA A 193 6.83 9.76 -12.88
N LEU A 194 6.57 8.99 -13.94
CA LEU A 194 6.28 9.52 -15.28
C LEU A 194 5.01 10.37 -15.31
N VAL A 195 3.92 9.90 -14.68
CA VAL A 195 2.66 10.65 -14.61
C VAL A 195 2.85 11.92 -13.77
N ALA A 196 3.43 11.83 -12.58
CA ALA A 196 3.63 12.98 -11.68
C ALA A 196 4.56 14.05 -12.28
N SER A 197 5.57 13.65 -13.07
CA SER A 197 6.46 14.56 -13.79
C SER A 197 5.91 15.09 -15.13
N ARG A 198 4.66 14.76 -15.46
CA ARG A 198 3.97 15.13 -16.72
C ARG A 198 4.67 14.60 -17.98
N ALA A 199 5.38 13.48 -17.86
CA ALA A 199 6.02 12.78 -18.97
C ALA A 199 5.09 11.83 -19.73
N THR A 200 3.91 11.57 -19.19
CA THR A 200 2.79 10.84 -19.81
C THR A 200 1.47 11.38 -19.25
N LEU A 201 0.35 11.13 -19.93
CA LEU A 201 -0.98 11.39 -19.36
C LEU A 201 -1.51 10.23 -18.54
N VAL A 202 -1.20 9.01 -18.98
CA VAL A 202 -1.73 7.77 -18.42
C VAL A 202 -0.61 6.75 -18.29
N GLU A 203 -0.54 6.12 -17.14
CA GLU A 203 0.23 4.90 -16.93
C GLU A 203 -0.74 3.73 -16.79
N MET A 204 -0.48 2.63 -17.50
CA MET A 204 -1.19 1.37 -17.26
C MET A 204 -0.45 0.49 -16.25
N GLY A 205 -1.05 0.34 -15.08
CA GLY A 205 -0.51 -0.42 -13.97
C GLY A 205 -1.20 -1.77 -13.72
N SER A 206 -0.71 -2.46 -12.70
CA SER A 206 -1.27 -3.70 -12.18
C SER A 206 -1.24 -3.70 -10.66
N ASP A 207 -2.21 -4.34 -10.02
CA ASP A 207 -2.44 -4.32 -8.57
C ASP A 207 -2.94 -5.70 -8.06
N VAL A 208 -2.10 -6.33 -7.24
CA VAL A 208 -2.40 -7.57 -6.50
C VAL A 208 -2.42 -7.35 -4.98
N ALA A 209 -1.78 -6.28 -4.50
CA ALA A 209 -1.67 -5.94 -3.07
C ALA A 209 -1.54 -4.43 -2.82
N GLY A 210 -1.95 -3.59 -3.78
CA GLY A 210 -1.82 -2.13 -3.68
C GLY A 210 -0.99 -1.46 -4.78
N SER A 211 -0.49 -2.20 -5.76
CA SER A 211 0.53 -1.69 -6.68
C SER A 211 0.08 -0.58 -7.66
N ILE A 212 -1.22 -0.26 -7.76
CA ILE A 212 -1.72 0.97 -8.41
C ILE A 212 -1.93 2.07 -7.36
N ARG A 213 -2.49 1.69 -6.22
CA ARG A 213 -2.94 2.61 -5.17
C ARG A 213 -1.80 3.18 -4.32
N LEU A 214 -0.78 2.40 -3.98
CA LEU A 214 0.38 2.86 -3.22
C LEU A 214 1.21 3.91 -3.98
N PRO A 215 1.58 3.69 -5.27
CA PRO A 215 2.23 4.74 -6.05
C PRO A 215 1.33 5.96 -6.27
N SER A 216 0.00 5.76 -6.42
CA SER A 216 -0.94 6.89 -6.51
C SER A 216 -0.93 7.74 -5.24
N HIS A 217 -0.92 7.10 -4.08
CA HIS A 217 -0.81 7.78 -2.78
C HIS A 217 0.52 8.52 -2.62
N PHE A 218 1.65 7.87 -2.92
CA PHE A 218 2.99 8.45 -2.74
C PHE A 218 3.34 9.54 -3.77
N ALA A 219 2.75 9.49 -4.95
CA ALA A 219 3.00 10.45 -6.04
C ALA A 219 1.87 11.50 -6.17
N GLY A 220 0.82 11.44 -5.35
CA GLY A 220 -0.29 12.41 -5.40
C GLY A 220 -1.13 12.29 -6.67
N LEU A 221 -1.39 11.06 -7.12
CA LEU A 221 -2.13 10.75 -8.33
C LEU A 221 -3.48 10.10 -8.04
N TYR A 222 -4.31 10.02 -9.07
CA TYR A 222 -5.56 9.30 -9.07
C TYR A 222 -5.33 7.92 -9.69
N GLY A 223 -5.81 6.87 -9.03
CA GLY A 223 -5.71 5.52 -9.56
C GLY A 223 -6.82 4.64 -9.04
N LEU A 224 -7.30 3.71 -9.86
CA LEU A 224 -8.37 2.77 -9.50
C LEU A 224 -7.94 1.34 -9.78
N LYS A 225 -8.06 0.48 -8.77
CA LYS A 225 -8.03 -0.97 -8.93
C LYS A 225 -9.46 -1.46 -9.11
N GLY A 226 -9.80 -1.92 -10.32
CA GLY A 226 -11.09 -2.59 -10.58
C GLY A 226 -11.22 -3.95 -9.91
N SER A 227 -12.42 -4.52 -9.94
CA SER A 227 -12.62 -5.94 -9.69
C SER A 227 -11.91 -6.79 -10.75
N VAL A 228 -11.54 -8.00 -10.33
CA VAL A 228 -10.91 -8.98 -11.21
C VAL A 228 -11.81 -9.25 -12.43
N GLY A 229 -11.20 -9.22 -13.62
CA GLY A 229 -11.91 -9.44 -14.89
C GLY A 229 -12.56 -8.19 -15.49
N ARG A 230 -12.47 -7.01 -14.86
CA ARG A 230 -12.92 -5.76 -15.50
C ARG A 230 -11.91 -5.17 -16.48
N TRP A 231 -10.64 -5.52 -16.33
CA TRP A 231 -9.54 -5.11 -17.22
C TRP A 231 -8.81 -6.32 -17.78
N PRO A 232 -8.27 -6.22 -19.01
CA PRO A 232 -7.39 -7.24 -19.55
C PRO A 232 -6.16 -7.45 -18.66
N SER A 233 -5.84 -8.71 -18.40
CA SER A 233 -4.75 -9.12 -17.53
C SER A 233 -3.90 -10.25 -18.12
N GLU A 234 -4.33 -10.86 -19.24
CA GLU A 234 -3.54 -11.85 -19.95
C GLU A 234 -2.24 -11.24 -20.47
N ARG A 235 -1.18 -12.05 -20.45
CA ARG A 235 0.18 -11.62 -20.82
C ARG A 235 0.70 -10.42 -19.99
N ASN A 236 0.15 -10.23 -18.79
CA ASN A 236 0.84 -9.49 -17.74
C ASN A 236 1.68 -10.46 -16.91
N ARG A 237 3.00 -10.35 -17.03
CA ARG A 237 3.95 -11.19 -16.31
C ARG A 237 3.87 -10.95 -14.80
N SER A 238 3.89 -12.04 -14.04
CA SER A 238 3.86 -12.04 -12.57
C SER A 238 5.04 -12.80 -11.99
N SER A 239 5.46 -12.43 -10.79
CA SER A 239 6.40 -13.24 -9.98
C SER A 239 5.73 -14.46 -9.33
N MET A 240 4.40 -14.52 -9.37
CA MET A 240 3.52 -15.53 -8.78
C MET A 240 2.50 -16.03 -9.82
N GLU A 241 2.98 -16.51 -10.96
CA GLU A 241 2.14 -16.97 -12.08
C GLU A 241 1.38 -18.27 -11.72
N GLY A 242 0.09 -18.34 -12.05
CA GLY A 242 -0.78 -19.48 -11.72
C GLY A 242 -1.47 -19.40 -10.35
N VAL A 243 -1.26 -18.34 -9.58
CA VAL A 243 -1.95 -18.11 -8.30
C VAL A 243 -3.39 -17.63 -8.53
N GLU A 244 -4.33 -18.58 -8.60
CA GLU A 244 -5.76 -18.32 -8.83
C GLU A 244 -6.46 -17.65 -7.64
N CYS A 245 -5.90 -17.79 -6.44
CA CYS A 245 -6.51 -17.27 -5.21
C CYS A 245 -6.28 -15.76 -5.00
N LEU A 246 -5.33 -15.15 -5.73
CA LEU A 246 -4.99 -13.73 -5.67
C LEU A 246 -4.77 -13.21 -7.08
N LYS A 247 -5.88 -12.97 -7.78
CA LYS A 247 -5.82 -12.48 -9.16
C LYS A 247 -5.38 -11.02 -9.18
N THR A 248 -4.55 -10.71 -10.17
CA THR A 248 -4.09 -9.35 -10.44
C THR A 248 -5.20 -8.57 -11.15
N SER A 249 -5.41 -7.33 -10.75
CA SER A 249 -6.29 -6.39 -11.46
C SER A 249 -5.47 -5.31 -12.15
N GLY A 250 -5.89 -4.91 -13.35
CA GLY A 250 -5.29 -3.79 -14.10
C GLY A 250 -5.98 -2.46 -13.79
N GLY A 251 -5.33 -1.37 -14.15
CA GLY A 251 -5.97 -0.05 -14.11
C GLY A 251 -5.00 1.10 -14.37
N PRO A 252 -5.52 2.27 -14.77
CA PRO A 252 -4.74 3.45 -15.08
C PRO A 252 -4.38 4.27 -13.83
N LEU A 253 -3.26 4.99 -13.90
CA LEU A 253 -2.92 6.12 -13.04
C LEU A 253 -2.96 7.41 -13.87
N THR A 254 -3.54 8.47 -13.33
CA THR A 254 -3.67 9.79 -13.98
C THR A 254 -3.45 10.94 -12.99
N ARG A 255 -3.31 12.17 -13.51
CA ARG A 255 -3.16 13.40 -12.68
C ARG A 255 -4.48 14.04 -12.28
N SER A 256 -5.60 13.59 -12.86
CA SER A 256 -6.90 14.18 -12.58
C SER A 256 -8.00 13.14 -12.57
N MET A 257 -9.01 13.37 -11.73
CA MET A 257 -10.21 12.53 -11.66
C MET A 257 -10.94 12.47 -13.02
N ALA A 258 -10.96 13.59 -13.77
CA ALA A 258 -11.58 13.65 -15.09
C ALA A 258 -10.87 12.76 -16.11
N ASP A 259 -9.53 12.77 -16.13
CA ASP A 259 -8.75 11.89 -17.01
C ASP A 259 -8.92 10.43 -16.61
N LEU A 260 -8.96 10.13 -15.29
CA LEU A 260 -9.17 8.77 -14.79
C LEU A 260 -10.51 8.21 -15.29
N LEU A 261 -11.58 8.98 -15.11
CA LEU A 261 -12.93 8.63 -15.54
C LEU A 261 -13.02 8.43 -17.06
N HIS A 262 -12.41 9.34 -17.83
CA HIS A 262 -12.42 9.27 -19.29
C HIS A 262 -11.74 8.00 -19.80
N VAL A 263 -10.56 7.66 -19.27
CA VAL A 263 -9.81 6.46 -19.68
C VAL A 263 -10.58 5.19 -19.32
N TRP A 264 -11.16 5.14 -18.12
CA TRP A 264 -12.00 4.00 -17.70
C TRP A 264 -13.19 3.80 -18.64
N ARG A 265 -13.94 4.87 -18.92
CA ARG A 265 -15.08 4.82 -19.84
C ARG A 265 -14.65 4.31 -21.21
N ALA A 266 -13.64 4.92 -21.81
CA ALA A 266 -13.15 4.58 -23.14
C ALA A 266 -12.72 3.11 -23.25
N VAL A 267 -12.00 2.58 -22.25
CA VAL A 267 -11.55 1.19 -22.27
C VAL A 267 -12.71 0.21 -22.13
N ILE A 268 -13.69 0.47 -21.24
CA ILE A 268 -14.85 -0.42 -21.08
C ILE A 268 -15.80 -0.35 -22.29
N GLU A 269 -15.97 0.82 -22.90
CA GLU A 269 -16.75 0.99 -24.14
C GLU A 269 -16.13 0.26 -25.34
N MET A 270 -14.80 0.08 -25.34
CA MET A 270 -14.08 -0.76 -26.29
C MET A 270 -14.27 -2.27 -26.05
N LYS A 271 -15.10 -2.66 -25.07
CA LYS A 271 -15.49 -4.04 -24.77
C LYS A 271 -14.28 -4.97 -24.57
N PRO A 272 -13.54 -4.85 -23.46
CA PRO A 272 -12.31 -5.62 -23.23
C PRO A 272 -12.47 -7.14 -23.35
N TRP A 273 -13.67 -7.67 -23.14
CA TRP A 273 -14.01 -9.09 -23.35
C TRP A 273 -13.96 -9.57 -24.80
N GLU A 274 -13.96 -8.67 -25.79
CA GLU A 274 -13.70 -9.00 -27.19
C GLU A 274 -12.19 -9.15 -27.47
N TYR A 275 -11.33 -8.60 -26.60
CA TYR A 275 -9.87 -8.71 -26.66
C TYR A 275 -9.33 -9.87 -25.81
N GLU A 276 -9.95 -10.13 -24.66
CA GLU A 276 -9.55 -11.15 -23.70
C GLU A 276 -10.77 -11.89 -23.15
N SER A 277 -10.85 -13.21 -23.37
CA SER A 277 -12.01 -14.01 -22.96
C SER A 277 -12.22 -14.11 -21.44
N ALA A 278 -11.17 -13.83 -20.65
CA ALA A 278 -11.26 -13.79 -19.19
C ALA A 278 -11.92 -12.50 -18.66
N CYS A 279 -12.07 -11.46 -19.50
CA CYS A 279 -12.76 -10.24 -19.10
C CYS A 279 -14.28 -10.46 -19.05
N LEU A 280 -14.92 -9.83 -18.08
CA LEU A 280 -16.37 -9.91 -17.88
C LEU A 280 -17.09 -9.05 -18.93
N PRO A 281 -18.14 -9.57 -19.61
CA PRO A 281 -18.90 -8.83 -20.61
C PRO A 281 -19.87 -7.82 -19.99
N MET A 282 -19.31 -6.80 -19.36
CA MET A 282 -20.05 -5.77 -18.63
C MET A 282 -19.82 -4.39 -19.25
N ALA A 283 -20.86 -3.86 -19.89
CA ALA A 283 -20.83 -2.53 -20.51
C ALA A 283 -20.70 -1.42 -19.48
N TRP A 284 -20.19 -0.27 -19.93
CA TRP A 284 -20.07 0.94 -19.13
C TRP A 284 -21.46 1.44 -18.72
N ASN A 285 -21.63 1.76 -17.44
CA ASN A 285 -22.87 2.36 -16.93
C ASN A 285 -22.67 3.83 -16.53
N GLU A 286 -22.92 4.73 -17.49
CA GLU A 286 -22.81 6.18 -17.27
C GLU A 286 -23.81 6.69 -16.20
N ASP A 287 -24.99 6.10 -16.12
CA ASP A 287 -26.01 6.49 -15.14
C ASP A 287 -25.54 6.23 -13.70
N ASP A 288 -24.76 5.18 -13.47
CA ASP A 288 -24.20 4.89 -12.15
C ASP A 288 -23.16 5.92 -11.73
N VAL A 289 -22.30 6.36 -12.65
CA VAL A 289 -21.35 7.45 -12.41
C VAL A 289 -22.10 8.74 -12.06
N GLN A 290 -23.08 9.11 -12.89
CA GLN A 290 -23.82 10.36 -12.75
C GLN A 290 -24.66 10.38 -11.46
N ARG A 291 -25.38 9.28 -11.17
CA ARG A 291 -26.21 9.15 -9.96
C ARG A 291 -25.40 9.36 -8.69
N VAL A 292 -24.19 8.79 -8.63
CA VAL A 292 -23.32 8.91 -7.45
C VAL A 292 -22.61 10.28 -7.41
N SER A 293 -22.02 10.73 -8.52
CA SER A 293 -21.28 12.00 -8.56
C SER A 293 -22.15 13.24 -8.30
N GLN A 294 -23.44 13.18 -8.64
CA GLN A 294 -24.41 14.26 -8.41
C GLN A 294 -25.11 14.19 -7.04
N SER A 295 -24.74 13.23 -6.19
CA SER A 295 -25.31 13.07 -4.84
C SER A 295 -25.13 14.29 -3.94
N ALA A 296 -24.01 15.02 -4.11
CA ALA A 296 -23.71 16.22 -3.35
C ALA A 296 -24.40 17.48 -3.90
N GLN A 297 -24.80 17.50 -5.18
CA GLN A 297 -25.22 18.71 -5.89
C GLN A 297 -26.70 19.07 -5.73
N ASN A 298 -27.53 18.14 -5.25
CA ASN A 298 -28.96 18.37 -5.06
C ASN A 298 -29.26 18.53 -3.56
N ASP A 299 -30.12 19.50 -3.20
CA ASP A 299 -30.71 19.65 -1.86
C ASP A 299 -31.70 18.53 -1.50
N ASP A 300 -31.74 17.46 -2.31
CA ASP A 300 -32.60 16.30 -2.12
C ASP A 300 -31.94 15.33 -1.12
N PRO A 301 -32.49 15.19 0.10
CA PRO A 301 -31.93 14.30 1.11
C PRO A 301 -31.96 12.83 0.68
N THR A 302 -32.81 12.43 -0.27
CA THR A 302 -32.88 11.05 -0.76
C THR A 302 -31.68 10.66 -1.64
N LYS A 303 -30.86 11.64 -2.04
CA LYS A 303 -29.66 11.42 -2.86
C LYS A 303 -28.36 11.44 -2.05
N LYS A 304 -28.41 11.69 -0.74
CA LYS A 304 -27.21 11.74 0.10
C LYS A 304 -26.69 10.32 0.37
N LEU A 305 -25.41 10.14 0.08
CA LEU A 305 -24.68 8.89 0.32
C LEU A 305 -24.38 8.67 1.81
N LYS A 306 -24.34 7.40 2.22
CA LYS A 306 -23.83 6.96 3.51
C LYS A 306 -22.43 6.35 3.38
N TRP A 307 -21.46 6.94 4.04
CA TRP A 307 -20.05 6.54 4.01
C TRP A 307 -19.66 5.80 5.29
N GLY A 308 -19.06 4.63 5.15
CA GLY A 308 -18.39 3.94 6.25
C GLY A 308 -16.93 4.34 6.35
N VAL A 309 -16.40 4.50 7.56
CA VAL A 309 -14.99 4.82 7.80
C VAL A 309 -14.29 3.64 8.45
N ILE A 310 -13.12 3.28 7.91
CA ILE A 310 -12.18 2.34 8.53
C ILE A 310 -10.91 3.12 8.89
N TRP A 311 -10.66 3.30 10.18
CA TRP A 311 -9.53 4.11 10.66
C TRP A 311 -8.21 3.36 10.64
N THR A 312 -8.25 2.04 10.82
CA THR A 312 -7.07 1.20 10.95
C THR A 312 -7.35 -0.20 10.41
N ASP A 313 -6.31 -0.84 9.87
CA ASP A 313 -6.32 -2.26 9.52
C ASP A 313 -6.17 -3.18 10.76
N GLY A 314 -6.07 -2.61 11.97
CA GLY A 314 -5.85 -3.35 13.21
C GLY A 314 -4.43 -3.87 13.40
N VAL A 315 -3.53 -3.62 12.43
CA VAL A 315 -2.12 -4.04 12.47
C VAL A 315 -1.22 -2.83 12.72
N LEU A 316 -1.39 -1.78 11.91
CA LEU A 316 -0.53 -0.60 11.92
C LEU A 316 -1.37 0.68 11.86
N PRO A 317 -1.42 1.51 12.92
CA PRO A 317 -2.21 2.73 12.88
C PRO A 317 -1.67 3.73 11.85
N PRO A 318 -2.53 4.61 11.30
CA PRO A 318 -2.10 5.64 10.37
C PRO A 318 -1.27 6.71 11.08
N SER A 319 -0.29 7.25 10.36
CA SER A 319 0.47 8.44 10.74
C SER A 319 -0.45 9.65 10.95
N PRO A 320 0.00 10.68 11.70
CA PRO A 320 -0.76 11.93 11.86
C PRO A 320 -1.24 12.51 10.54
N ALA A 321 -0.37 12.57 9.51
CA ALA A 321 -0.73 13.06 8.19
C ALA A 321 -1.85 12.24 7.51
N CYS A 322 -1.73 10.90 7.51
CA CYS A 322 -2.74 10.02 6.94
C CYS A 322 -4.07 10.09 7.71
N ARG A 323 -4.00 10.19 9.04
CA ARG A 323 -5.19 10.37 9.90
C ARG A 323 -5.87 11.70 9.63
N ARG A 324 -5.09 12.78 9.51
CA ARG A 324 -5.60 14.13 9.19
C ARG A 324 -6.26 14.16 7.81
N ALA A 325 -5.64 13.55 6.79
CA ALA A 325 -6.23 13.45 5.46
C ALA A 325 -7.61 12.78 5.50
N LEU A 326 -7.75 11.67 6.22
CA LEU A 326 -9.04 10.99 6.38
C LEU A 326 -10.05 11.86 7.15
N ALA A 327 -9.64 12.53 8.22
CA ALA A 327 -10.50 13.44 8.98
C ALA A 327 -11.01 14.60 8.10
N MET A 328 -10.12 15.23 7.32
CA MET A 328 -10.49 16.29 6.37
C MET A 328 -11.52 15.81 5.36
N THR A 329 -11.38 14.58 4.83
CA THR A 329 -12.38 14.00 3.92
C THR A 329 -13.73 13.77 4.60
N ILE A 330 -13.72 13.27 5.85
CA ILE A 330 -14.95 13.06 6.62
C ILE A 330 -15.69 14.38 6.84
N ASP A 331 -14.97 15.41 7.26
CA ASP A 331 -15.54 16.73 7.50
C ASP A 331 -16.09 17.32 6.18
N ALA A 332 -15.39 17.13 5.07
CA ALA A 332 -15.84 17.59 3.76
C ALA A 332 -17.14 16.96 3.28
N LEU A 333 -17.28 15.66 3.52
CA LEU A 333 -18.49 14.94 3.15
C LEU A 333 -19.66 15.31 4.06
N ARG A 334 -19.40 15.51 5.36
CA ARG A 334 -20.41 15.98 6.33
C ARG A 334 -20.90 17.39 6.02
N ASP A 335 -20.00 18.29 5.63
CA ASP A 335 -20.33 19.65 5.22
C ASP A 335 -21.22 19.67 3.95
N GLN A 336 -21.11 18.65 3.09
CA GLN A 336 -21.98 18.44 1.95
C GLN A 336 -23.29 17.68 2.29
N GLY A 337 -23.53 17.38 3.56
CA GLY A 337 -24.75 16.73 4.05
C GLY A 337 -24.78 15.21 3.88
N HIS A 338 -23.64 14.56 3.64
CA HIS A 338 -23.55 13.10 3.62
C HIS A 338 -23.52 12.51 5.03
N ASP A 339 -24.05 11.28 5.19
CA ASP A 339 -23.91 10.53 6.44
C ASP A 339 -22.55 9.83 6.46
N VAL A 340 -21.81 9.94 7.57
CA VAL A 340 -20.47 9.36 7.70
C VAL A 340 -20.33 8.68 9.05
N VAL A 341 -20.27 7.35 9.02
CA VAL A 341 -20.29 6.46 10.20
C VAL A 341 -18.99 5.67 10.32
N ASP A 342 -18.53 5.45 11.55
CA ASP A 342 -17.40 4.56 11.81
C ASP A 342 -17.87 3.10 11.74
N VAL A 343 -17.29 2.31 10.83
CA VAL A 343 -17.62 0.89 10.67
C VAL A 343 -16.49 -0.01 11.17
N THR A 344 -15.38 0.54 11.63
CA THR A 344 -14.23 -0.21 12.15
C THR A 344 -14.64 -1.28 13.17
N PRO A 345 -15.50 -0.99 14.17
CA PRO A 345 -15.92 -1.98 15.17
C PRO A 345 -16.77 -3.14 14.61
N HIS A 346 -17.36 -2.95 13.43
CA HIS A 346 -18.25 -3.94 12.79
C HIS A 346 -17.51 -4.81 11.76
N THR A 347 -16.26 -4.47 11.43
CA THR A 347 -15.47 -5.26 10.49
C THR A 347 -15.18 -6.66 11.05
N PRO A 348 -15.23 -7.72 10.22
CA PRO A 348 -14.52 -8.96 10.54
C PRO A 348 -13.04 -8.69 10.83
N SER A 349 -12.37 -9.59 11.56
CA SER A 349 -10.97 -9.41 11.95
C SER A 349 -10.05 -9.21 10.74
N ILE A 350 -9.69 -7.95 10.47
CA ILE A 350 -8.80 -7.57 9.35
C ILE A 350 -7.42 -8.25 9.51
N PRO A 351 -6.78 -8.28 10.69
CA PRO A 351 -5.49 -8.97 10.87
C PRO A 351 -5.54 -10.46 10.55
N GLU A 352 -6.64 -11.16 10.87
CA GLU A 352 -6.82 -12.57 10.52
C GLU A 352 -6.96 -12.77 9.02
N LEU A 353 -7.78 -11.94 8.35
CA LEU A 353 -7.91 -11.98 6.90
C LEU A 353 -6.57 -11.70 6.21
N LEU A 354 -5.80 -10.71 6.68
CA LEU A 354 -4.45 -10.44 6.17
C LEU A 354 -3.53 -11.65 6.37
N THR A 355 -3.61 -12.32 7.52
CA THR A 355 -2.84 -13.55 7.77
C THR A 355 -3.18 -14.64 6.76
N VAL A 356 -4.47 -14.91 6.53
CA VAL A 356 -4.93 -15.85 5.48
C VAL A 356 -4.45 -15.42 4.10
N GLY A 357 -4.51 -14.12 3.81
CA GLY A 357 -4.07 -13.56 2.55
C GLY A 357 -2.60 -13.77 2.27
N TYR A 358 -1.72 -13.50 3.24
CA TYR A 358 -0.30 -13.77 3.06
C TYR A 358 -0.02 -15.28 2.95
N GLN A 359 -0.79 -16.14 3.63
CA GLN A 359 -0.65 -17.59 3.50
C GLN A 359 -0.99 -18.08 2.09
N LEU A 360 -1.97 -17.44 1.45
CA LEU A 360 -2.33 -17.68 0.06
C LEU A 360 -1.26 -17.14 -0.90
N ALA A 361 -0.75 -15.93 -0.66
CA ALA A 361 0.30 -15.32 -1.49
C ALA A 361 1.59 -16.15 -1.50
N PHE A 362 1.91 -16.82 -0.39
CA PHE A 362 3.10 -17.64 -0.25
C PHE A 362 2.77 -19.13 -0.12
N GLY A 363 1.69 -19.59 -0.75
CA GLY A 363 1.22 -20.98 -0.69
C GLY A 363 2.26 -22.00 -1.15
N ASP A 364 3.13 -21.63 -2.08
CA ASP A 364 4.22 -22.46 -2.61
C ASP A 364 5.54 -22.33 -1.81
N GLY A 365 5.53 -21.56 -0.71
CA GLY A 365 6.73 -21.27 0.07
C GLY A 365 7.74 -20.37 -0.66
N CYS A 366 7.28 -19.49 -1.55
CA CYS A 366 8.08 -18.60 -2.39
C CYS A 366 8.95 -19.32 -3.42
N SER A 367 8.70 -20.60 -3.69
CA SER A 367 9.49 -21.40 -4.62
C SER A 367 9.57 -20.77 -6.01
N GLN A 368 8.46 -20.21 -6.48
CA GLN A 368 8.34 -19.61 -7.79
C GLN A 368 9.17 -18.33 -7.88
N ILE A 369 9.01 -17.41 -6.92
CA ILE A 369 9.81 -16.18 -6.82
C ILE A 369 11.31 -16.52 -6.80
N LEU A 370 11.70 -17.48 -5.95
CA LEU A 370 13.10 -17.91 -5.81
C LEU A 370 13.66 -18.58 -7.07
N SER A 371 12.83 -19.33 -7.81
CA SER A 371 13.23 -19.97 -9.07
C SER A 371 13.52 -18.96 -10.19
N GLN A 372 13.09 -17.70 -10.01
CA GLN A 372 13.33 -16.62 -10.96
C GLN A 372 14.63 -15.87 -10.72
N LEU A 373 15.22 -16.03 -9.54
CA LEU A 373 16.51 -15.42 -9.24
C LEU A 373 17.60 -16.00 -10.11
N HIS A 374 18.55 -15.15 -10.47
CA HIS A 374 19.70 -15.55 -11.26
C HIS A 374 20.46 -16.70 -10.60
N SER A 375 20.90 -17.67 -11.40
CA SER A 375 21.42 -18.95 -10.91
C SER A 375 22.75 -18.85 -10.15
N ASP A 376 23.51 -17.76 -10.35
CA ASP A 376 24.74 -17.50 -9.60
C ASP A 376 24.48 -17.02 -8.15
N GLY A 377 23.22 -16.70 -7.81
CA GLY A 377 22.82 -16.23 -6.49
C GLY A 377 23.36 -14.86 -6.10
N THR A 378 23.89 -14.09 -7.05
CA THR A 378 24.49 -12.76 -6.82
C THR A 378 23.54 -11.60 -7.07
N GLU A 379 22.33 -11.87 -7.59
CA GLU A 379 21.27 -10.88 -7.80
C GLU A 379 20.92 -10.19 -6.46
N PRO A 380 21.18 -8.88 -6.31
CA PRO A 380 20.85 -8.14 -5.12
C PRO A 380 19.34 -8.05 -4.99
N LEU A 381 18.85 -8.40 -3.81
CA LEU A 381 17.44 -8.32 -3.48
C LEU A 381 17.23 -7.09 -2.60
N ASN A 382 16.09 -6.41 -2.78
CA ASN A 382 15.66 -5.44 -1.79
C ASN A 382 15.50 -6.15 -0.42
N GLN A 383 15.56 -5.40 0.67
CA GLN A 383 15.58 -6.01 1.99
C GLN A 383 14.32 -6.84 2.32
N PRO A 384 13.09 -6.47 1.91
CA PRO A 384 11.92 -7.30 2.12
C PRO A 384 12.03 -8.66 1.44
N LEU A 385 12.48 -8.69 0.18
CA LEU A 385 12.68 -9.93 -0.56
C LEU A 385 13.87 -10.72 -0.01
N GLN A 386 14.96 -10.04 0.38
CA GLN A 386 16.11 -10.71 1.01
C GLN A 386 15.73 -11.39 2.33
N ALA A 387 14.93 -10.73 3.17
CA ALA A 387 14.43 -11.32 4.41
C ALA A 387 13.58 -12.58 4.14
N ILE A 388 12.76 -12.55 3.09
CA ILE A 388 12.01 -13.70 2.60
C ILE A 388 12.97 -14.83 2.19
N VAL A 389 13.98 -14.52 1.38
CA VAL A 389 14.95 -15.50 0.88
C VAL A 389 15.75 -16.13 2.01
N ASP A 390 16.28 -15.32 2.94
CA ASP A 390 17.03 -15.78 4.10
C ASP A 390 16.18 -16.70 4.98
N MET A 391 14.90 -16.36 5.13
CA MET A 391 13.96 -17.16 5.91
C MET A 391 13.63 -18.49 5.24
N VAL A 392 13.38 -18.51 3.93
CA VAL A 392 13.10 -19.75 3.19
C VAL A 392 14.33 -20.66 3.13
N ARG A 393 15.53 -20.09 2.94
CA ARG A 393 16.81 -20.82 2.93
C ARG A 393 17.22 -21.35 4.31
N MET A 394 16.57 -20.90 5.38
CA MET A 394 16.87 -21.35 6.74
C MET A 394 16.54 -22.86 6.92
N PRO A 395 17.49 -23.69 7.39
CA PRO A 395 17.24 -25.11 7.67
C PRO A 395 16.03 -25.33 8.58
N SER A 396 15.24 -26.37 8.31
CA SER A 396 13.96 -26.62 9.00
C SER A 396 14.09 -26.72 10.52
N TRP A 397 15.20 -27.26 11.04
CA TRP A 397 15.46 -27.33 12.48
C TRP A 397 15.73 -25.95 13.11
N LYS A 398 16.37 -25.02 12.38
CA LYS A 398 16.58 -23.64 12.83
C LYS A 398 15.26 -22.87 12.82
N ARG A 399 14.44 -23.06 11.78
CA ARG A 399 13.08 -22.49 11.73
C ARG A 399 12.20 -23.03 12.85
N TRP A 400 12.27 -24.34 13.12
CA TRP A 400 11.55 -24.97 14.23
C TRP A 400 12.05 -24.49 15.60
N LEU A 401 13.36 -24.36 15.79
CA LEU A 401 13.95 -23.86 17.03
C LEU A 401 13.56 -22.39 17.28
N LEU A 402 13.70 -21.54 16.27
CA LEU A 402 13.27 -20.13 16.33
C LEU A 402 11.76 -20.04 16.57
N GLY A 403 11.00 -20.86 15.85
CA GLY A 403 9.59 -21.16 16.05
C GLY A 403 9.21 -21.41 17.50
N THR A 404 9.90 -22.36 18.11
CA THR A 404 9.66 -22.85 19.47
C THR A 404 10.13 -21.84 20.51
N LEU A 405 11.32 -21.25 20.34
CA LEU A 405 11.86 -20.23 21.24
C LEU A 405 10.91 -19.05 21.35
N VAL A 406 10.38 -18.56 20.24
CA VAL A 406 9.43 -17.45 20.29
C VAL A 406 8.08 -17.88 20.84
N ARG A 407 7.56 -19.08 20.53
CA ARG A 407 6.35 -19.59 21.19
C ARG A 407 6.53 -19.75 22.69
N CYS A 408 7.71 -20.14 23.16
CA CYS A 408 8.05 -20.18 24.58
C CYS A 408 8.07 -18.76 25.17
N LEU A 409 8.71 -17.79 24.50
CA LEU A 409 8.67 -16.38 24.92
C LEU A 409 7.23 -15.84 24.96
N ALA A 410 6.34 -16.35 24.10
CA ALA A 410 4.91 -16.05 24.10
C ALA A 410 4.14 -16.69 25.24
N PHE A 411 4.42 -17.97 25.52
CA PHE A 411 3.79 -18.75 26.57
C PHE A 411 4.18 -18.26 27.96
N PHE A 412 5.43 -17.81 28.15
CA PHE A 412 5.92 -17.26 29.42
C PHE A 412 5.56 -15.80 29.66
N GLY A 413 4.81 -15.16 28.75
CA GLY A 413 4.17 -13.86 28.92
C GLY A 413 4.96 -12.87 29.79
N VAL A 414 5.86 -12.08 29.20
CA VAL A 414 6.34 -10.82 29.80
C VAL A 414 5.20 -9.78 29.76
N GLY A 415 4.10 -10.13 30.43
CA GLY A 415 2.99 -9.30 30.83
C GLY A 415 2.78 -9.62 32.30
N VAL A 416 3.52 -8.94 33.18
CA VAL A 416 3.33 -9.08 34.62
C VAL A 416 1.91 -8.57 34.97
N PRO A 417 1.05 -9.38 35.61
CA PRO A 417 -0.22 -8.89 36.12
C PRO A 417 0.03 -7.81 37.17
N LYS A 418 -0.69 -6.67 37.08
CA LYS A 418 -0.58 -5.55 38.04
C LYS A 418 -0.70 -5.97 39.52
N GLU A 419 -1.41 -7.06 39.77
CA GLU A 419 -1.68 -7.62 41.11
C GLU A 419 -0.47 -8.36 41.71
N LEU A 420 0.45 -8.88 40.88
CA LEU A 420 1.69 -9.50 41.35
C LEU A 420 2.79 -8.46 41.62
N GLN A 421 2.78 -7.30 40.93
CA GLN A 421 3.71 -6.20 41.21
C GLN A 421 3.42 -5.49 42.54
N THR A 422 2.16 -5.48 42.99
CA THR A 422 1.79 -4.87 44.27
C THR A 422 1.99 -5.82 45.46
N LYS A 423 1.96 -7.14 45.23
CA LYS A 423 2.13 -8.14 46.31
C LYS A 423 3.57 -8.61 46.53
N LEU A 424 4.47 -8.48 45.56
CA LEU A 424 5.89 -8.77 45.74
C LEU A 424 6.68 -7.51 46.13
N ARG A 425 6.41 -7.00 47.35
CA ARG A 425 7.41 -6.24 48.10
C ARG A 425 8.36 -7.27 48.72
N VAL A 426 9.45 -7.57 48.04
CA VAL A 426 10.57 -8.32 48.64
C VAL A 426 11.79 -7.41 48.59
N ASP A 427 12.33 -7.13 49.77
CA ASP A 427 13.57 -6.41 49.99
C ASP A 427 14.74 -7.04 49.21
N PRO A 428 15.76 -6.24 48.84
CA PRO A 428 16.85 -6.70 48.00
C PRO A 428 17.78 -7.62 48.80
N THR A 429 17.67 -8.93 48.60
CA THR A 429 18.68 -9.90 49.05
C THR A 429 19.72 -10.19 47.94
N PRO A 430 20.91 -10.72 48.26
CA PRO A 430 22.08 -10.75 47.37
C PRO A 430 22.00 -11.72 46.18
N GLU A 431 20.89 -12.42 45.95
CA GLU A 431 20.76 -13.42 44.88
C GLU A 431 20.16 -12.85 43.58
N GLY A 432 20.43 -11.58 43.29
CA GLY A 432 20.00 -10.88 42.07
C GLY A 432 20.89 -11.13 40.84
N TRP A 433 21.66 -12.22 40.78
CA TRP A 433 22.57 -12.46 39.65
C TRP A 433 21.82 -12.96 38.41
N LEU A 434 20.78 -13.78 38.59
CA LEU A 434 19.96 -14.28 37.47
C LEU A 434 19.09 -13.16 36.87
N THR A 435 18.50 -12.31 37.71
CA THR A 435 17.75 -11.12 37.26
C THR A 435 18.65 -10.10 36.60
N ARG A 436 19.87 -9.88 37.10
CA ARG A 436 20.87 -9.02 36.41
C ARG A 436 21.36 -9.59 35.09
N ILE A 437 21.48 -10.91 34.97
CA ILE A 437 21.82 -11.57 33.70
C ILE A 437 20.65 -11.45 32.72
N LEU A 438 19.40 -11.65 33.16
CA LEU A 438 18.21 -11.49 32.32
C LEU A 438 18.00 -10.03 31.91
N ASP A 439 18.24 -9.06 32.78
CA ASP A 439 18.20 -7.62 32.50
C ASP A 439 19.36 -7.16 31.58
N ALA A 440 20.53 -7.81 31.67
CA ALA A 440 21.69 -7.52 30.82
C ALA A 440 21.61 -8.23 29.45
N LEU A 441 20.98 -9.40 29.37
CA LEU A 441 20.80 -10.16 28.13
C LEU A 441 19.58 -9.66 27.34
N PHE A 442 18.55 -9.10 27.99
CA PHE A 442 17.30 -8.73 27.35
C PHE A 442 16.77 -7.36 27.82
N PRO A 443 17.28 -6.23 27.28
CA PRO A 443 16.71 -4.91 27.52
C PRO A 443 15.39 -4.68 26.76
N LEU A 444 14.56 -5.72 26.60
CA LEU A 444 13.36 -5.71 25.75
C LEU A 444 12.10 -5.76 26.62
N ARG A 445 11.53 -4.59 26.87
CA ARG A 445 10.12 -4.43 27.27
C ARG A 445 9.20 -5.05 26.19
N ARG A 446 7.93 -5.30 26.55
CA ARG A 446 6.74 -5.70 25.74
C ARG A 446 6.87 -5.63 24.20
N ALA A 447 7.45 -4.57 23.63
CA ALA A 447 7.78 -4.47 22.22
C ALA A 447 8.54 -5.69 21.65
N GLY A 448 9.52 -6.27 22.36
CA GLY A 448 10.24 -7.45 21.88
C GLY A 448 9.33 -8.66 21.65
N TYR A 449 8.28 -8.83 22.46
CA TYR A 449 7.34 -9.94 22.36
C TYR A 449 6.51 -9.87 21.06
N ASP A 450 5.97 -8.70 20.73
CA ASP A 450 5.20 -8.52 19.51
C ASP A 450 6.08 -8.59 18.25
N PHE A 451 7.32 -8.08 18.33
CA PHE A 451 8.30 -8.18 17.24
C PHE A 451 8.52 -9.64 16.83
N TYR A 452 8.72 -10.52 17.82
CA TYR A 452 8.97 -11.92 17.58
C TYR A 452 7.68 -12.67 17.17
N LYS A 453 6.51 -12.31 17.71
CA LYS A 453 5.20 -12.86 17.30
C LYS A 453 4.91 -12.56 15.82
N ASP A 454 5.18 -11.35 15.36
CA ASP A 454 4.97 -10.94 13.96
C ASP A 454 5.93 -11.67 13.01
N GLN A 455 7.20 -11.85 13.41
CA GLN A 455 8.20 -12.64 12.68
C GLN A 455 7.87 -14.16 12.66
N LEU A 456 7.26 -14.70 13.73
CA LEU A 456 6.72 -16.06 13.73
C LEU A 456 5.46 -16.21 12.87
N GLY A 457 4.61 -15.19 12.85
CA GLY A 457 3.47 -15.10 11.93
C GLY A 457 3.96 -15.29 10.50
N LEU A 458 4.95 -14.50 10.09
CA LEU A 458 5.66 -14.63 8.81
C LEU A 458 6.24 -16.02 8.53
N LEU A 459 6.94 -16.62 9.49
CA LEU A 459 7.47 -17.99 9.37
C LEU A 459 6.37 -19.04 9.16
N SER A 460 5.22 -18.88 9.84
CA SER A 460 4.07 -19.77 9.68
C SER A 460 3.34 -19.52 8.36
N VAL A 461 3.37 -18.28 7.88
CA VAL A 461 2.70 -17.81 6.68
C VAL A 461 3.40 -18.33 5.43
N MET A 462 4.73 -18.30 5.39
CA MET A 462 5.53 -18.64 4.21
C MET A 462 5.91 -20.13 4.10
N LYS A 463 5.19 -21.01 4.80
CA LYS A 463 5.35 -22.45 4.67
C LYS A 463 4.68 -22.92 3.37
N ALA A 464 5.37 -23.73 2.57
CA ALA A 464 4.75 -24.43 1.45
C ALA A 464 3.58 -25.30 1.93
N ARG A 465 2.48 -25.25 1.19
CA ARG A 465 1.21 -25.92 1.49
C ARG A 465 0.85 -26.90 0.39
N ASP A 466 0.16 -27.95 0.77
CA ASP A 466 -0.50 -28.82 -0.19
C ASP A 466 -1.80 -28.17 -0.69
N MET A 467 -2.33 -28.74 -1.78
CA MET A 467 -3.57 -28.29 -2.40
C MET A 467 -4.76 -28.27 -1.43
N TYR A 468 -4.84 -29.20 -0.48
CA TYR A 468 -5.96 -29.28 0.47
C TYR A 468 -5.91 -28.11 1.46
N SER A 469 -4.73 -27.81 1.99
CA SER A 469 -4.49 -26.69 2.89
C SER A 469 -4.75 -25.36 2.20
N GLU A 470 -4.33 -25.20 0.94
CA GLU A 470 -4.60 -24.01 0.15
C GLU A 470 -6.11 -23.83 -0.10
N ARG A 471 -6.83 -24.90 -0.48
CA ARG A 471 -8.29 -24.86 -0.67
C ARG A 471 -9.03 -24.47 0.61
N ALA A 472 -8.56 -24.94 1.78
CA ALA A 472 -9.14 -24.54 3.06
C ALA A 472 -8.95 -23.04 3.33
N LEU A 473 -7.78 -22.48 3.00
CA LEU A 473 -7.54 -21.04 3.12
C LEU A 473 -8.38 -20.22 2.14
N VAL A 474 -8.56 -20.71 0.91
CA VAL A 474 -9.48 -20.11 -0.07
C VAL A 474 -10.91 -20.09 0.47
N HIS A 475 -11.34 -21.18 1.11
CA HIS A 475 -12.66 -21.24 1.76
C HIS A 475 -12.78 -20.23 2.90
N CYS A 476 -11.76 -20.13 3.76
CA CYS A 476 -11.70 -19.18 4.88
C CYS A 476 -11.78 -17.73 4.36
N ARG A 477 -10.97 -17.34 3.38
CA ARG A 477 -11.06 -16.02 2.73
C ARG A 477 -12.45 -15.74 2.16
N ASN A 478 -13.09 -16.75 1.55
CA ASN A 478 -14.45 -16.59 1.01
C ASN A 478 -15.52 -16.46 2.11
N GLN A 479 -15.32 -17.07 3.29
CA GLN A 479 -16.16 -16.83 4.46
C GLN A 479 -16.03 -15.37 4.92
N PHE A 480 -14.80 -14.86 5.05
CA PHE A 480 -14.56 -13.44 5.35
C PHE A 480 -15.23 -12.50 4.35
N ARG A 481 -15.19 -12.80 3.04
CA ARG A 481 -15.91 -12.01 2.02
C ARG A 481 -17.42 -11.95 2.27
N ARG A 482 -18.04 -13.09 2.62
CA ARG A 482 -19.48 -13.15 2.93
C ARG A 482 -19.81 -12.39 4.19
N GLU A 483 -19.05 -12.61 5.27
CA GLU A 483 -19.24 -11.91 6.54
C GLU A 483 -19.07 -10.41 6.40
N TRP A 484 -18.06 -9.97 5.65
CA TRP A 484 -17.87 -8.57 5.34
C TRP A 484 -19.08 -8.01 4.60
N HIS A 485 -19.60 -8.74 3.62
CA HIS A 485 -20.75 -8.29 2.86
C HIS A 485 -22.02 -8.17 3.70
N GLU A 486 -22.28 -9.12 4.59
CA GLU A 486 -23.41 -9.03 5.52
C GLU A 486 -23.23 -7.87 6.52
N ARG A 487 -22.10 -7.82 7.24
CA ARG A 487 -21.88 -6.84 8.31
C ARG A 487 -21.76 -5.42 7.78
N ILE A 488 -20.94 -5.20 6.76
CA ILE A 488 -20.62 -3.84 6.29
C ILE A 488 -21.67 -3.35 5.28
N TRP A 489 -21.95 -4.13 4.24
CA TRP A 489 -22.79 -3.64 3.15
C TRP A 489 -24.29 -3.74 3.44
N LYS A 490 -24.73 -4.73 4.23
CA LYS A 490 -26.16 -4.94 4.54
C LYS A 490 -26.56 -4.41 5.91
N GLU A 491 -25.88 -4.81 6.99
CA GLU A 491 -26.26 -4.41 8.35
C GLU A 491 -25.96 -2.92 8.61
N GLN A 492 -24.73 -2.45 8.29
CA GLN A 492 -24.43 -1.01 8.39
C GLN A 492 -25.07 -0.20 7.26
N GLY A 493 -25.38 -0.84 6.13
CA GLY A 493 -26.10 -0.20 5.01
C GLY A 493 -25.33 0.97 4.39
N VAL A 494 -23.99 0.93 4.39
CA VAL A 494 -23.17 1.97 3.78
C VAL A 494 -23.09 1.79 2.26
N ASP A 495 -22.95 2.90 1.54
CA ASP A 495 -22.78 2.93 0.07
C ASP A 495 -21.32 2.72 -0.32
N PHE A 496 -20.40 3.37 0.40
CA PHE A 496 -18.97 3.35 0.12
C PHE A 496 -18.17 3.36 1.43
N LEU A 497 -16.89 2.98 1.35
CA LEU A 497 -15.95 3.04 2.46
C LEU A 497 -14.83 4.03 2.20
N LEU A 498 -14.39 4.69 3.27
CA LEU A 498 -13.21 5.55 3.35
C LEU A 498 -12.19 4.93 4.29
N THR A 499 -10.93 4.92 3.88
CA THR A 499 -9.83 4.39 4.68
C THR A 499 -8.52 5.04 4.25
N PRO A 500 -7.48 5.12 5.11
CA PRO A 500 -6.16 5.55 4.66
C PRO A 500 -5.67 4.62 3.53
N ALA A 501 -4.98 5.19 2.54
CA ALA A 501 -4.39 4.39 1.47
C ALA A 501 -3.16 3.61 1.95
N ALA A 502 -2.42 4.16 2.89
CA ALA A 502 -1.27 3.53 3.54
C ALA A 502 -1.10 4.13 4.94
N PRO A 503 -0.32 3.50 5.84
CA PRO A 503 -0.09 4.06 7.17
C PRO A 503 0.79 5.32 7.16
N PHE A 504 1.59 5.54 6.11
CA PHE A 504 2.49 6.69 6.01
C PHE A 504 2.39 7.37 4.64
N PRO A 505 2.80 8.66 4.53
CA PRO A 505 3.24 9.25 3.27
C PRO A 505 4.45 8.50 2.69
N ALA A 506 4.96 8.98 1.55
CA ALA A 506 6.14 8.38 0.93
C ALA A 506 7.29 8.21 1.92
N LEU A 507 7.89 7.02 1.95
CA LEU A 507 9.00 6.67 2.83
C LEU A 507 10.33 7.04 2.19
N ARG A 508 11.33 7.32 3.03
CA ARG A 508 12.67 7.73 2.58
C ARG A 508 13.35 6.58 1.84
N GLU A 509 13.98 6.87 0.71
CA GLU A 509 14.81 5.89 -0.01
C GLU A 509 16.16 5.73 0.70
N GLU A 510 16.55 4.48 0.99
CA GLU A 510 17.91 4.17 1.39
C GLU A 510 18.81 4.11 0.15
N SER A 511 19.29 5.26 -0.31
CA SER A 511 20.41 5.32 -1.23
C SER A 511 21.31 6.50 -0.87
N GLY A 512 22.63 6.27 -0.89
CA GLY A 512 23.66 7.26 -0.58
C GLY A 512 23.34 8.59 -1.26
N GLY A 513 23.47 9.68 -0.50
CA GLY A 513 22.97 10.99 -0.90
C GLY A 513 23.49 11.45 -2.27
N PRO A 514 22.99 12.59 -2.78
CA PRO A 514 23.39 13.13 -4.09
C PRO A 514 24.91 13.21 -4.33
N GLY A 515 25.73 13.24 -3.26
CA GLY A 515 27.19 13.27 -3.31
C GLY A 515 27.92 11.91 -3.38
N ASP A 516 27.25 10.77 -3.17
CA ASP A 516 27.87 9.43 -3.25
C ASP A 516 27.68 8.75 -4.61
N ARG A 517 27.03 9.42 -5.57
CA ARG A 517 26.84 8.93 -6.93
C ARG A 517 28.11 9.12 -7.77
N LYS A 518 29.09 8.22 -7.62
CA LYS A 518 30.10 8.04 -8.68
C LYS A 518 29.48 7.29 -9.85
N TRP A 519 29.05 8.06 -10.85
CA TRP A 519 28.83 7.56 -12.20
C TRP A 519 30.16 7.01 -12.75
N PRO A 520 30.26 5.77 -13.27
CA PRO A 520 31.51 5.31 -13.88
C PRO A 520 31.61 5.91 -15.28
N LEU A 521 32.05 7.16 -15.36
CA LEU A 521 32.87 7.58 -16.50
C LEU A 521 34.29 7.14 -16.15
N GLY A 522 34.88 6.31 -17.00
CA GLY A 522 36.16 5.66 -16.75
C GLY A 522 37.27 6.65 -16.37
N ALA A 523 38.04 6.28 -15.36
CA ALA A 523 39.47 6.55 -15.23
C ALA A 523 40.00 5.82 -13.99
N ASP A 524 41.19 5.26 -14.15
CA ASP A 524 41.88 4.39 -13.22
C ASP A 524 42.04 4.96 -11.80
N SER A 525 41.88 4.10 -10.79
CA SER A 525 42.63 4.25 -9.55
C SER A 525 42.86 2.87 -8.93
N GLU A 526 44.14 2.51 -8.92
CA GLU A 526 44.72 1.26 -8.44
C GLU A 526 44.23 0.84 -7.04
N LEU A 527 43.79 -0.41 -6.93
CA LEU A 527 43.62 -1.11 -5.66
C LEU A 527 45.01 -1.50 -5.12
N GLN A 528 45.48 -0.80 -4.10
CA GLN A 528 46.60 -1.25 -3.27
C GLN A 528 46.11 -2.31 -2.26
N PRO A 529 46.79 -3.46 -2.13
CA PRO A 529 46.37 -4.52 -1.21
C PRO A 529 46.91 -4.27 0.22
N GLU A 530 46.02 -4.10 1.21
CA GLU A 530 46.41 -4.20 2.63
C GLU A 530 46.47 -5.67 3.05
N GLU A 531 47.68 -6.22 3.07
CA GLU A 531 48.00 -7.44 3.81
C GLU A 531 48.28 -7.18 5.30
N SER A 532 47.96 -8.20 6.11
CA SER A 532 48.48 -8.50 7.46
C SER A 532 47.82 -7.85 8.69
N ARG A 533 46.61 -8.33 9.06
CA ARG A 533 46.20 -8.39 10.49
C ARG A 533 45.51 -9.71 10.84
N GLY A 534 46.12 -10.45 11.76
CA GLY A 534 45.74 -11.81 12.15
C GLY A 534 44.33 -11.93 12.78
N TRP A 535 43.73 -13.11 12.58
CA TRP A 535 42.33 -13.43 12.88
C TRP A 535 41.90 -13.18 14.33
N LEU A 536 42.82 -13.28 15.30
CA LEU A 536 42.55 -13.01 16.72
C LEU A 536 42.28 -11.53 17.03
N SER A 537 42.87 -10.60 16.27
CA SER A 537 42.64 -9.15 16.47
C SER A 537 41.23 -8.72 16.04
N ARG A 538 40.66 -9.40 15.04
CA ARG A 538 39.29 -9.16 14.54
C ARG A 538 38.22 -9.71 15.49
N LEU A 539 38.54 -10.75 16.26
CA LEU A 539 37.60 -11.37 17.20
C LEU A 539 37.44 -10.55 18.48
N PHE A 540 38.55 -10.07 19.07
CA PHE A 540 38.50 -9.31 20.32
C PHE A 540 38.14 -7.82 20.16
N GLY A 541 38.41 -7.21 18.99
CA GLY A 541 37.96 -5.84 18.70
C GLY A 541 36.44 -5.69 18.63
N ARG A 542 35.71 -6.75 18.28
CA ARG A 542 34.24 -6.76 18.19
C ARG A 542 33.53 -6.94 19.53
N LEU A 543 34.19 -7.51 20.55
CA LEU A 543 33.57 -7.84 21.84
C LEU A 543 33.70 -6.73 22.90
N TRP A 544 34.71 -5.84 22.81
CA TRP A 544 35.00 -4.87 23.88
C TRP A 544 35.32 -3.44 23.43
N GLY A 545 34.91 -3.03 22.23
CA GLY A 545 35.02 -1.64 21.77
C GLY A 545 34.23 -0.68 22.66
N LYS A 546 34.94 0.17 23.42
CA LYS A 546 34.40 1.22 24.28
C LYS A 546 33.33 2.05 23.54
N ARG A 547 32.09 1.99 24.02
CA ARG A 547 30.99 2.90 23.65
C ARG A 547 31.41 4.35 23.91
N GLN A 548 31.90 5.05 22.90
CA GLN A 548 31.77 6.50 22.88
C GLN A 548 30.29 6.83 22.66
N LYS A 549 29.71 7.58 23.59
CA LYS A 549 28.36 8.15 23.48
C LYS A 549 28.35 9.17 22.32
N LYS A 550 28.15 8.69 21.09
CA LYS A 550 27.42 9.48 20.09
C LYS A 550 25.95 9.37 20.44
N GLN A 551 25.24 10.49 20.50
CA GLN A 551 23.78 10.49 20.42
C GLN A 551 23.41 9.81 19.09
N VAL A 552 23.13 8.51 19.16
CA VAL A 552 22.50 7.79 18.07
C VAL A 552 21.03 8.14 18.17
N VAL A 553 20.59 9.12 17.38
CA VAL A 553 19.19 9.13 16.92
C VAL A 553 19.03 7.79 16.21
N ALA A 554 18.23 6.90 16.77
CA ALA A 554 17.95 5.61 16.16
C ALA A 554 17.16 5.88 14.86
N SER A 555 17.87 6.01 13.74
CA SER A 555 17.25 6.02 12.42
C SER A 555 16.66 4.63 12.20
N GLY A 556 15.33 4.54 12.20
CA GLY A 556 14.62 3.34 11.78
C GLY A 556 14.95 2.98 10.33
N ASP A 557 14.85 1.71 10.02
CA ASP A 557 15.05 1.15 8.69
C ASP A 557 13.68 1.17 7.95
N PRO A 558 13.51 2.01 6.90
CA PRO A 558 12.24 2.18 6.19
C PRO A 558 11.75 0.90 5.50
N GLU A 559 12.66 0.03 5.06
CA GLU A 559 12.30 -1.22 4.39
C GLU A 559 11.82 -2.29 5.38
N ARG A 560 12.31 -2.29 6.63
CA ARG A 560 11.77 -3.14 7.71
C ARG A 560 10.32 -2.81 8.09
N ALA A 561 9.87 -1.58 7.87
CA ALA A 561 8.47 -1.19 8.04
C ALA A 561 7.57 -1.65 6.87
N GLY A 562 8.16 -2.08 5.74
CA GLY A 562 7.48 -2.20 4.45
C GLY A 562 6.61 -3.43 4.24
N LEU A 563 6.94 -4.59 4.83
CA LEU A 563 6.11 -5.79 4.65
C LEU A 563 4.74 -5.68 5.35
N VAL A 564 4.70 -4.88 6.42
CA VAL A 564 3.51 -4.68 7.26
C VAL A 564 2.72 -3.42 6.86
N SER A 565 3.24 -2.59 5.95
CA SER A 565 2.58 -1.33 5.56
C SER A 565 1.54 -1.49 4.45
N ALA A 566 1.44 -2.66 3.79
CA ALA A 566 0.50 -2.90 2.70
C ALA A 566 -0.91 -3.35 3.13
N GLY A 567 -1.16 -3.54 4.44
CA GLY A 567 -2.41 -4.12 4.97
C GLY A 567 -3.68 -3.39 4.48
N TYR A 568 -3.69 -2.06 4.57
CA TYR A 568 -4.77 -1.18 4.08
C TYR A 568 -5.16 -1.43 2.61
N LEU A 569 -4.19 -1.82 1.78
CA LEU A 569 -4.40 -2.03 0.35
C LEU A 569 -4.73 -3.48 0.04
N PHE A 570 -3.96 -4.40 0.62
CA PHE A 570 -4.09 -5.84 0.37
C PHE A 570 -5.44 -6.39 0.80
N LEU A 571 -6.03 -5.83 1.87
CA LEU A 571 -7.40 -6.13 2.31
C LEU A 571 -8.40 -6.15 1.14
N PHE A 572 -8.41 -5.13 0.29
CA PHE A 572 -9.39 -5.02 -0.79
C PHE A 572 -9.05 -5.85 -2.02
N ASN A 573 -7.82 -6.35 -2.16
CA ASN A 573 -7.52 -7.43 -3.10
C ASN A 573 -8.06 -8.77 -2.58
N LEU A 574 -7.92 -9.03 -1.28
CA LEU A 574 -8.45 -10.24 -0.64
C LEU A 574 -9.97 -10.31 -0.71
N LEU A 575 -10.63 -9.16 -0.62
CA LEU A 575 -12.09 -9.05 -0.77
C LEU A 575 -12.56 -8.96 -2.23
N ASP A 576 -11.65 -8.64 -3.16
CA ASP A 576 -11.95 -8.29 -4.56
C ASP A 576 -12.93 -7.12 -4.71
N TYR A 577 -12.80 -6.14 -3.83
CA TYR A 577 -13.57 -4.91 -3.90
C TYR A 577 -12.87 -3.84 -4.70
N THR A 578 -13.66 -3.01 -5.37
CA THR A 578 -13.15 -1.94 -6.20
C THR A 578 -12.68 -0.81 -5.32
N ALA A 579 -11.44 -0.38 -5.51
CA ALA A 579 -10.78 0.55 -4.61
C ALA A 579 -9.90 1.53 -5.39
N GLY A 580 -10.10 2.83 -5.15
CA GLY A 580 -9.34 3.90 -5.79
C GLY A 580 -8.74 4.85 -4.78
N VAL A 581 -7.69 5.56 -5.18
CA VAL A 581 -7.02 6.58 -4.36
C VAL A 581 -7.31 7.96 -4.92
N VAL A 582 -7.65 8.89 -4.01
CA VAL A 582 -7.83 10.31 -4.29
C VAL A 582 -6.81 11.08 -3.45
N PRO A 583 -5.98 11.96 -4.05
CA PRO A 583 -5.07 12.82 -3.30
C PRO A 583 -5.85 13.90 -2.54
N ILE A 584 -5.55 14.11 -1.25
CA ILE A 584 -6.35 14.97 -0.34
C ILE A 584 -5.59 16.19 0.18
N THR A 585 -4.44 15.97 0.80
CA THR A 585 -3.57 17.02 1.38
C THR A 585 -2.10 16.68 1.15
N THR A 586 -1.21 17.61 1.47
CA THR A 586 0.21 17.32 1.69
C THR A 586 0.51 17.20 3.18
N VAL A 587 1.66 16.62 3.52
CA VAL A 587 2.18 16.57 4.89
C VAL A 587 2.51 17.98 5.36
N ASP A 588 1.95 18.36 6.50
CA ASP A 588 2.25 19.61 7.20
C ASP A 588 3.22 19.33 8.34
N ARG A 589 4.30 20.10 8.41
CA ARG A 589 5.36 19.89 9.40
C ARG A 589 4.83 19.95 10.83
N ASP A 590 3.96 20.92 11.10
CA ASP A 590 3.58 21.35 12.44
C ASP A 590 2.30 20.65 12.89
N LEU A 591 1.32 20.48 11.99
CA LEU A 591 0.07 19.75 12.26
C LEU A 591 0.28 18.23 12.33
N ASP A 592 1.25 17.70 11.58
CA ASP A 592 1.49 16.26 11.52
C ASP A 592 2.68 15.79 12.37
N ALA A 593 3.21 16.66 13.23
CA ALA A 593 4.27 16.29 14.16
C ALA A 593 3.81 15.18 15.11
N LEU A 594 4.69 14.20 15.37
CA LEU A 594 4.43 13.23 16.43
C LEU A 594 4.43 13.95 17.77
N VAL A 595 3.32 13.86 18.50
CA VAL A 595 3.25 14.36 19.88
C VAL A 595 4.22 13.51 20.72
N PRO A 596 5.22 14.10 21.40
CA PRO A 596 6.08 13.35 22.29
C PRO A 596 5.21 12.66 23.34
N PRO A 597 5.51 11.41 23.74
CA PRO A 597 4.79 10.80 24.85
C PRO A 597 4.90 11.76 26.03
N HIS A 598 3.76 12.23 26.55
CA HIS A 598 3.74 13.09 27.73
C HIS A 598 4.69 12.46 28.75
N PRO A 599 5.68 13.20 29.29
CA PRO A 599 6.39 12.70 30.44
C PRO A 599 5.32 12.44 31.48
N GLN A 600 5.09 11.16 31.81
CA GLN A 600 4.33 10.82 33.00
C GLN A 600 4.91 11.72 34.07
N ARG A 601 4.12 12.66 34.59
CA ARG A 601 4.55 13.49 35.71
C ARG A 601 5.13 12.49 36.70
N ARG A 602 6.44 12.58 36.94
CA ARG A 602 7.02 12.03 38.15
C ARG A 602 6.12 12.60 39.23
N VAL A 603 5.34 11.73 39.88
CA VAL A 603 4.64 12.09 41.10
C VAL A 603 5.77 12.36 42.07
N HIS A 604 6.23 13.62 42.08
CA HIS A 604 7.13 14.13 43.07
C HIS A 604 6.39 14.06 44.40
N GLU A 605 7.07 13.44 45.36
CA GLU A 605 6.95 13.57 46.79
C GLU A 605 5.69 14.28 47.31
N VAL A 606 4.87 13.48 48.00
CA VAL A 606 3.91 13.98 48.97
C VAL A 606 4.69 14.70 50.08
N GLU A 607 4.73 16.03 50.05
CA GLU A 607 5.00 16.80 51.26
C GLU A 607 3.73 16.86 52.13
N PRO A 608 3.85 16.67 53.46
CA PRO A 608 2.69 16.59 54.33
C PRO A 608 2.20 17.98 54.78
N GLN A 609 0.89 18.18 54.62
CA GLN A 609 -0.01 19.03 55.41
C GLN A 609 0.17 20.57 55.40
N GLY A 610 -0.88 21.26 54.95
CA GLY A 610 -1.38 22.46 55.63
C GLY A 610 -1.81 23.66 54.77
N LYS A 611 -3.11 24.01 54.88
CA LYS A 611 -3.76 25.34 54.69
C LYS A 611 -4.29 25.75 53.30
N ILE A 612 -5.62 25.60 53.17
CA ILE A 612 -6.68 26.57 52.74
C ILE A 612 -6.25 27.80 51.90
N TYR A 613 -6.81 27.98 50.69
CA TYR A 613 -7.82 29.02 50.31
C TYR A 613 -8.27 28.92 48.83
N GLN A 614 -9.50 29.40 48.61
CA GLN A 614 -10.37 29.39 47.41
C GLN A 614 -9.79 30.07 46.16
N THR A 615 -10.29 29.70 44.95
CA THR A 615 -11.06 30.64 44.08
C THR A 615 -11.71 30.02 42.83
N ARG A 616 -13.04 30.24 42.75
CA ARG A 616 -13.94 30.52 41.61
C ARG A 616 -13.73 29.85 40.23
N LEU A 617 -14.71 29.01 39.88
CA LEU A 617 -15.27 28.91 38.52
C LEU A 617 -16.37 29.98 38.35
N PRO A 618 -16.40 30.74 37.24
CA PRO A 618 -17.66 31.25 36.66
C PRO A 618 -18.18 30.18 35.67
N GLY A 619 -19.45 29.78 35.59
CA GLY A 619 -20.71 30.43 35.95
C GLY A 619 -21.59 30.44 34.69
N SER A 620 -22.56 29.51 34.59
CA SER A 620 -23.82 29.50 33.79
C SER A 620 -23.74 29.84 32.30
N ILE A 621 -24.43 29.16 31.37
CA ILE A 621 -25.86 29.29 31.01
C ILE A 621 -26.18 28.02 30.17
N TYR A 622 -27.13 27.14 30.49
CA TYR A 622 -28.56 27.22 30.16
C TYR A 622 -29.34 26.21 31.01
N GLU A 623 -30.46 26.66 31.58
CA GLU A 623 -31.45 25.88 32.30
C GLU A 623 -32.81 26.02 31.56
N ARG A 624 -33.64 24.97 31.63
CA ARG A 624 -35.10 24.91 31.40
C ARG A 624 -35.66 24.77 29.97
N TYR A 625 -36.12 23.56 29.68
CA TYR A 625 -37.55 23.16 29.58
C TYR A 625 -37.60 21.73 30.16
N GLY A 626 -38.57 21.25 30.94
CA GLY A 626 -39.98 21.56 31.08
C GLY A 626 -40.70 20.21 31.20
N ASP A 627 -41.11 19.90 32.43
CA ASP A 627 -41.70 18.64 32.92
C ASP A 627 -42.95 18.19 32.13
N GLY A 628 -43.13 16.87 31.96
CA GLY A 628 -44.22 16.29 31.15
C GLY A 628 -44.32 14.77 31.29
N ARG A 629 -44.82 14.30 32.44
CA ARG A 629 -45.13 12.91 32.77
C ARG A 629 -46.24 12.33 31.89
N VAL A 630 -46.14 11.08 31.44
CA VAL A 630 -47.25 10.09 31.29
C VAL A 630 -46.69 8.64 31.42
N PRO A 631 -47.40 7.68 32.04
CA PRO A 631 -46.81 6.50 32.71
C PRO A 631 -46.87 5.18 31.91
N LEU A 632 -46.08 4.21 32.36
CA LEU A 632 -46.10 2.79 31.97
C LEU A 632 -47.42 2.10 32.36
N PRO A 633 -47.83 1.06 31.61
CA PRO A 633 -48.56 -0.07 32.17
C PRO A 633 -47.79 -1.39 32.08
N GLU A 634 -47.75 -2.11 33.19
CA GLU A 634 -47.46 -3.54 33.28
C GLU A 634 -48.69 -4.37 32.90
N GLU A 635 -48.46 -5.53 32.25
CA GLU A 635 -49.04 -6.87 32.52
C GLU A 635 -49.24 -7.72 31.24
N GLY A 636 -48.83 -9.00 31.29
CA GLY A 636 -49.39 -10.08 30.44
C GLY A 636 -48.40 -11.05 29.76
N TYR A 637 -48.20 -12.24 30.37
CA TYR A 637 -47.46 -13.45 29.95
C TYR A 637 -47.85 -14.06 28.56
N PRO A 638 -47.14 -15.06 27.95
CA PRO A 638 -46.27 -16.09 28.56
C PRO A 638 -44.94 -16.45 27.85
N ARG A 639 -44.10 -17.19 28.61
CA ARG A 639 -42.84 -17.81 28.19
C ARG A 639 -43.08 -18.97 27.23
N HIS A 640 -42.36 -18.99 26.10
CA HIS A 640 -42.14 -20.20 25.30
C HIS A 640 -40.73 -20.73 25.56
N GLU A 641 -40.65 -21.98 26.02
CA GLU A 641 -39.40 -22.75 26.10
C GLU A 641 -38.93 -23.14 24.69
N PRO A 642 -37.62 -23.04 24.38
CA PRO A 642 -37.06 -23.62 23.15
C PRO A 642 -36.80 -25.13 23.34
N PRO A 643 -36.96 -25.94 22.27
CA PRO A 643 -36.77 -27.39 22.36
C PRO A 643 -35.29 -27.78 22.45
N SER A 644 -35.04 -28.89 23.15
CA SER A 644 -33.72 -29.48 23.36
C SER A 644 -33.06 -30.00 22.06
N PRO A 645 -31.73 -29.90 21.92
CA PRO A 645 -31.02 -30.41 20.74
C PRO A 645 -30.82 -31.92 20.79
N VAL A 646 -31.00 -32.56 19.63
CA VAL A 646 -30.70 -33.97 19.32
C VAL A 646 -29.18 -34.12 19.10
N PRO A 647 -28.51 -35.19 19.59
CA PRO A 647 -27.06 -35.32 19.49
C PRO A 647 -26.63 -35.90 18.13
N SER A 648 -25.75 -35.21 17.42
CA SER A 648 -24.99 -35.78 16.29
C SER A 648 -23.57 -36.12 16.74
N ASN A 649 -23.31 -37.42 16.87
CA ASN A 649 -21.97 -37.99 17.00
C ASN A 649 -21.21 -37.84 15.67
N SER A 650 -20.15 -37.01 15.66
CA SER A 650 -19.02 -37.19 14.75
C SER A 650 -17.74 -36.74 15.46
N SER A 651 -17.04 -37.71 16.04
CA SER A 651 -15.73 -37.56 16.63
C SER A 651 -14.67 -37.35 15.54
N THR A 652 -14.16 -36.12 15.40
CA THR A 652 -12.93 -35.81 14.66
C THR A 652 -11.83 -35.36 15.62
N LEU A 653 -10.61 -35.84 15.35
CA LEU A 653 -9.44 -35.85 16.22
C LEU A 653 -8.74 -34.48 16.37
N PHE A 654 -9.49 -33.38 16.59
CA PHE A 654 -8.96 -32.00 16.67
C PHE A 654 -9.51 -31.16 17.85
N ASP A 655 -10.18 -31.77 18.82
CA ASP A 655 -10.88 -31.10 19.94
C ASP A 655 -10.02 -30.46 21.09
N PRO A 656 -8.67 -30.60 21.21
CA PRO A 656 -7.97 -29.97 22.36
C PRO A 656 -7.60 -28.48 22.18
N ILE A 657 -7.49 -27.97 20.95
CA ILE A 657 -6.93 -26.62 20.68
C ILE A 657 -8.03 -25.54 20.75
N ASP A 658 -9.23 -25.83 20.25
CA ASP A 658 -10.34 -24.88 20.22
C ASP A 658 -10.86 -24.57 21.64
N ARG A 659 -10.88 -25.56 22.54
CA ARG A 659 -11.31 -25.38 23.94
C ARG A 659 -10.35 -24.53 24.79
N ILE A 660 -9.09 -24.42 24.39
CA ILE A 660 -8.10 -23.57 25.08
C ILE A 660 -8.18 -22.13 24.55
N TYR A 661 -8.50 -21.97 23.26
CA TYR A 661 -8.68 -20.65 22.63
C TYR A 661 -9.94 -19.94 23.14
N ASP A 662 -11.08 -20.64 23.21
CA ASP A 662 -12.36 -20.06 23.67
C ASP A 662 -12.35 -19.65 25.15
N LYS A 663 -11.54 -20.32 25.98
CA LYS A 663 -11.43 -20.06 27.42
C LYS A 663 -10.53 -18.87 27.77
N LEU A 664 -9.67 -18.42 26.85
CA LEU A 664 -8.70 -17.35 27.12
C LEU A 664 -9.14 -15.97 26.59
N HIS A 665 -10.11 -15.90 25.67
CA HIS A 665 -10.41 -14.66 24.92
C HIS A 665 -11.85 -14.16 25.01
N SER A 666 -12.76 -14.91 25.63
CA SER A 666 -14.13 -14.45 25.85
C SER A 666 -14.27 -13.83 27.25
N HIS A 667 -14.65 -12.53 27.31
CA HIS A 667 -15.28 -11.79 28.44
C HIS A 667 -14.57 -10.55 28.99
N SER A 668 -13.25 -10.38 28.97
CA SER A 668 -12.66 -9.20 29.67
C SER A 668 -12.51 -7.95 28.79
N LEU A 669 -12.13 -8.11 27.51
CA LEU A 669 -11.85 -6.97 26.63
C LEU A 669 -13.12 -6.29 26.12
N GLU A 670 -14.13 -7.06 25.72
CA GLU A 670 -15.41 -6.54 25.19
C GLU A 670 -16.14 -5.67 26.22
N GLN A 671 -16.12 -6.07 27.50
CA GLN A 671 -16.76 -5.32 28.58
C GLN A 671 -16.01 -4.04 28.98
N GLU A 672 -14.70 -3.98 28.74
CA GLU A 672 -13.89 -2.78 29.00
C GLU A 672 -14.10 -1.74 27.89
N VAL A 673 -14.18 -2.19 26.64
CA VAL A 673 -14.50 -1.39 25.45
C VAL A 673 -15.93 -0.83 25.52
N GLU A 674 -16.94 -1.64 25.88
CA GLU A 674 -18.32 -1.16 26.09
C GLU A 674 -18.43 -0.14 27.24
N ARG A 675 -17.59 -0.26 28.28
CA ARG A 675 -17.56 0.69 29.40
C ARG A 675 -16.92 2.03 29.03
N GLU A 676 -15.94 2.05 28.12
CA GLU A 676 -15.35 3.28 27.61
C GLU A 676 -16.28 3.98 26.60
N ILE A 677 -16.95 3.24 25.72
CA ILE A 677 -17.92 3.79 24.74
C ILE A 677 -19.08 4.52 25.43
N ARG A 678 -19.54 4.04 26.60
CA ARG A 678 -20.64 4.68 27.34
C ARG A 678 -20.28 6.00 28.05
N ARG A 679 -18.99 6.39 28.11
CA ARG A 679 -18.56 7.52 28.96
C ARG A 679 -18.46 8.89 28.27
N SER A 680 -18.59 9.03 26.95
CA SER A 680 -18.65 10.37 26.30
C SER A 680 -19.16 10.31 24.85
N PRO A 681 -20.34 10.89 24.52
CA PRO A 681 -20.85 10.96 23.15
C PRO A 681 -20.21 12.07 22.28
N SER A 682 -19.32 12.90 22.83
CA SER A 682 -18.86 14.13 22.17
C SER A 682 -17.36 14.41 22.32
N ALA A 683 -16.54 13.41 22.66
CA ALA A 683 -15.10 13.55 22.70
C ALA A 683 -14.50 12.81 21.49
N GLU A 684 -13.66 13.51 20.70
CA GLU A 684 -12.77 12.86 19.76
C GLU A 684 -12.10 11.65 20.44
N PRO A 685 -12.06 10.47 19.82
CA PRO A 685 -11.26 9.38 20.36
C PRO A 685 -9.79 9.80 20.30
N SER A 686 -9.30 10.30 21.45
CA SER A 686 -7.89 10.51 21.71
C SER A 686 -7.25 9.12 21.80
N TYR A 687 -6.90 8.51 20.67
CA TYR A 687 -6.11 7.28 20.65
C TYR A 687 -4.70 7.62 21.15
N PRO A 688 -4.32 7.26 22.38
CA PRO A 688 -2.97 7.46 22.86
C PRO A 688 -2.23 6.16 22.59
N TYR A 689 -1.84 5.87 21.34
CA TYR A 689 -1.13 4.62 21.07
C TYR A 689 -0.19 4.69 19.86
N TYR A 690 1.01 5.23 20.07
CA TYR A 690 2.11 5.25 19.08
C TYR A 690 3.04 4.02 19.17
N ALA A 691 2.72 3.00 19.98
CA ALA A 691 3.53 1.78 20.10
C ALA A 691 2.75 0.63 20.80
N SER A 692 1.66 0.15 20.19
CA SER A 692 0.91 -1.01 20.71
C SER A 692 1.62 -2.33 20.51
N ASN A 693 2.53 -2.36 19.55
CA ASN A 693 3.36 -3.51 19.21
C ASN A 693 4.70 -3.02 18.64
N ALA A 694 5.72 -3.87 18.54
CA ALA A 694 7.01 -3.45 17.98
C ALA A 694 6.97 -3.07 16.50
N THR A 695 6.00 -3.59 15.76
CA THR A 695 5.81 -3.26 14.36
C THR A 695 5.42 -1.79 14.20
N SER A 696 4.46 -1.30 15.00
CA SER A 696 4.15 0.12 15.08
C SER A 696 5.33 0.94 15.60
N PHE A 697 6.04 0.50 16.64
CA PHE A 697 7.23 1.22 17.11
C PHE A 697 8.30 1.39 16.01
N THR A 698 8.59 0.32 15.27
CA THR A 698 9.60 0.35 14.19
C THR A 698 9.10 1.21 13.03
N ALA A 699 7.84 1.08 12.64
CA ALA A 699 7.27 1.83 11.53
C ALA A 699 7.15 3.33 11.84
N PHE A 700 6.81 3.72 13.07
CA PHE A 700 6.77 5.13 13.46
C PHE A 700 8.16 5.73 13.69
N SER A 701 9.21 4.92 13.85
CA SER A 701 10.59 5.41 13.93
C SER A 701 11.14 5.99 12.62
N VAL A 702 10.45 5.74 11.49
CA VAL A 702 10.80 6.30 10.17
C VAL A 702 9.92 7.47 9.76
N TYR A 703 8.92 7.83 10.59
CA TYR A 703 8.05 8.95 10.32
C TYR A 703 8.65 10.25 10.84
N ASP A 704 8.81 11.22 9.94
CA ASP A 704 9.36 12.54 10.24
C ASP A 704 8.59 13.59 9.44
N SER A 705 7.69 14.32 10.10
CA SER A 705 6.88 15.36 9.46
C SER A 705 7.72 16.52 8.91
N ILE A 706 8.91 16.78 9.46
CA ILE A 706 9.81 17.83 8.98
C ILE A 706 10.40 17.41 7.63
N GLY A 707 10.99 16.22 7.58
CA GLY A 707 11.56 15.67 6.36
C GLY A 707 10.51 15.40 5.29
N MET A 708 9.29 15.00 5.69
CA MET A 708 8.20 14.61 4.79
C MET A 708 7.34 15.79 4.34
N HIS A 709 7.58 17.00 4.84
CA HIS A 709 6.76 18.18 4.54
C HIS A 709 6.60 18.40 3.03
N GLY A 710 5.37 18.62 2.59
CA GLY A 710 5.02 18.82 1.19
C GLY A 710 4.76 17.52 0.39
N LEU A 711 5.07 16.34 0.93
CA LEU A 711 4.72 15.08 0.27
C LEU A 711 3.19 14.90 0.22
N PRO A 712 2.65 14.33 -0.87
CA PRO A 712 1.22 14.11 -1.00
C PRO A 712 0.71 13.00 -0.05
N VAL A 713 -0.56 13.13 0.31
CA VAL A 713 -1.31 12.19 1.15
C VAL A 713 -2.69 11.99 0.54
N GLY A 714 -2.97 10.76 0.12
CA GLY A 714 -4.26 10.33 -0.40
C GLY A 714 -5.05 9.45 0.56
N ILE A 715 -6.34 9.32 0.26
CA ILE A 715 -7.25 8.38 0.91
C ILE A 715 -7.82 7.41 -0.11
N GLN A 716 -8.24 6.25 0.37
CA GLN A 716 -8.83 5.22 -0.46
C GLN A 716 -10.35 5.25 -0.36
N VAL A 717 -11.01 5.25 -1.51
CA VAL A 717 -12.46 5.12 -1.68
C VAL A 717 -12.75 3.71 -2.18
N VAL A 718 -13.61 2.98 -1.47
CA VAL A 718 -13.92 1.58 -1.78
C VAL A 718 -15.42 1.38 -1.99
N GLY A 719 -15.78 0.63 -3.02
CA GLY A 719 -17.12 0.14 -3.26
C GLY A 719 -17.15 -1.38 -3.40
N ARG A 720 -18.31 -1.91 -3.78
CA ARG A 720 -18.49 -3.37 -3.88
C ARG A 720 -17.79 -3.92 -5.14
N GLN A 721 -17.75 -5.24 -5.22
CA GLN A 721 -17.27 -5.93 -6.41
C GLN A 721 -18.12 -5.54 -7.63
N LEU A 722 -17.47 -5.25 -8.76
CA LEU A 722 -18.10 -4.86 -10.04
C LEU A 722 -18.88 -3.53 -10.02
N GLU A 723 -18.55 -2.63 -9.10
CA GLU A 723 -19.17 -1.29 -9.00
C GLU A 723 -18.18 -0.16 -9.36
N GLU A 724 -17.29 -0.38 -10.33
CA GLU A 724 -16.27 0.61 -10.74
C GLU A 724 -16.84 1.99 -11.06
N GLU A 725 -17.92 2.04 -11.83
CA GLU A 725 -18.61 3.25 -12.23
C GLU A 725 -19.13 4.04 -11.01
N ARG A 726 -19.74 3.33 -10.05
CA ARG A 726 -20.20 3.93 -8.80
C ARG A 726 -19.03 4.43 -7.96
N VAL A 727 -17.92 3.68 -7.88
CA VAL A 727 -16.71 4.08 -7.15
C VAL A 727 -16.05 5.28 -7.80
N LEU A 728 -15.99 5.37 -9.13
CA LEU A 728 -15.49 6.55 -9.84
C LEU A 728 -16.39 7.77 -9.59
N GLY A 729 -17.71 7.57 -9.54
CA GLY A 729 -18.65 8.60 -9.10
C GLY A 729 -18.37 9.06 -7.67
N ALA A 730 -18.13 8.12 -6.73
CA ALA A 730 -17.82 8.40 -5.33
C ALA A 730 -16.47 9.13 -5.16
N MET A 731 -15.45 8.73 -5.91
CA MET A 731 -14.16 9.42 -5.97
C MET A 731 -14.34 10.86 -6.46
N SER A 732 -15.24 11.10 -7.42
CA SER A 732 -15.56 12.45 -7.90
C SER A 732 -16.25 13.30 -6.82
N VAL A 733 -17.10 12.69 -5.98
CA VAL A 733 -17.71 13.39 -4.82
C VAL A 733 -16.61 13.83 -3.86
N VAL A 734 -15.69 12.93 -3.48
CA VAL A 734 -14.57 13.23 -2.59
C VAL A 734 -13.67 14.33 -3.17
N ASP A 735 -13.26 14.19 -4.44
CA ASP A 735 -12.41 15.16 -5.14
C ASP A 735 -13.06 16.57 -5.15
N ASN A 736 -14.35 16.66 -5.47
CA ASN A 736 -15.08 17.93 -5.44
C ASN A 736 -15.24 18.50 -4.02
N ALA A 737 -15.47 17.66 -3.01
CA ALA A 737 -15.61 18.08 -1.62
C ALA A 737 -14.33 18.72 -1.09
N ILE A 738 -13.18 18.11 -1.36
CA ILE A 738 -11.87 18.64 -0.96
C ILE A 738 -11.55 19.95 -1.72
N LYS A 739 -11.81 20.01 -3.02
CA LYS A 739 -11.62 21.24 -3.81
C LYS A 739 -12.47 22.40 -3.31
N THR A 740 -13.69 22.13 -2.84
CA THR A 740 -14.60 23.16 -2.30
C THR A 740 -14.05 23.79 -1.01
N MET A 741 -13.29 23.04 -0.21
CA MET A 741 -12.58 23.58 0.96
C MET A 741 -11.34 24.42 0.61
N GLY A 742 -11.01 24.59 -0.67
CA GLY A 742 -9.84 25.35 -1.11
C GLY A 742 -8.53 24.55 -1.09
N TRP A 743 -8.58 23.23 -0.95
CA TRP A 743 -7.41 22.36 -1.02
C TRP A 743 -7.28 21.75 -2.42
N CYS A 744 -6.17 22.05 -3.09
CA CYS A 744 -5.80 21.43 -4.37
C CYS A 744 -4.32 21.02 -4.30
N ILE A 745 -4.02 19.78 -4.66
CA ILE A 745 -2.63 19.25 -4.74
C ILE A 745 -1.96 19.56 -6.11
N ASN A 746 -2.68 20.18 -7.06
CA ASN A 746 -2.24 20.29 -8.45
C ASN A 746 -1.43 21.53 -8.82
#